data_AF-A0A5N5NLX9-F1
#
_entry.id   AF-A0A5N5NLX9-F1
#
_cell.length_a   1.000
_cell.length_b   1.000
_cell.length_c   1.000
_cell.angle_alpha   90.00
_cell.angle_beta   90.00
_cell.angle_gamma   90.00
#
_symmetry.space_group_name_H-M   'P 1'
#
loop_
_entity.id
_entity.type
_entity.pdbx_description
1 polymer ?
#
loop_
_entity_poly.entity_id
_entity_poly.type
_entity_poly.pdbx_seq_one_letter_code
_entity_poly.pdbx_strand_id
1 'polypeptide(L)'
;MSHLLGAQDCVESLRRDVIDLQGALVEVFSRTGPVRFRSWKFPDKESCDLDLVLLLEQYDYREGEEEFNQHSHTVLLELVIDRLLLLLQSFNAYTEQMLGGQRAGDCGKAGGSVCVGPVVKRYWNNLIHFSSQQRRQRTSSASRMETSSSSSSTHPDPRISSSTSQRSAPSSSPSCSLHTSPTPSARCRSVSCQTVESALVLCDACAGVQATLQDSARAVASLCQALGLSCSLWSFLQAVEETLQLGRLSACDLALWAREQQRDLGRIQKHVTHVQEKVESLTHSLQKAEEERDELRAQLQREKETNRREREERRRREEEWERTLQEEKHRRDEELRTQQEAQEELRRGAAALEVKISELKGESELQRETQQCLERERDSLVDEVHRLHLEEVRWKEMEEKKRNLEMELSDTQKLLDKESAKYHSTQRQHEAMVAKQRALLERVDALVQQCEELQSRLEECEDEKTELTDTLTHTTQEREHTAGTTHTAEGGKHTHTHTHTLTHTQQKSELLSLNEDREKQCVRLRELEECVSGLTEDLQQAEERERILVAFPELNPQHTTPQSTGDVLCDMEQQLKANSMRIRVLEQENASLTNSLAKLKHTPTFTLRHQSAGDQTPCPDSESLEAERRERAKETQITSSAASSSSSALHHQTLCLSVVPDAGETYRKLRQAARARSAGKNRRRK
;
A
#
# COMPACT_ATOMS: atom_id res chain seq x y z
N MET A 1 2.81 28.71 15.88
CA MET A 1 3.70 28.06 16.86
C MET A 1 2.94 27.34 17.97
N SER A 2 1.68 27.70 18.28
CA SER A 2 0.86 27.01 19.30
C SER A 2 0.47 25.56 18.94
N HIS A 3 0.38 25.22 17.65
CA HIS A 3 -0.01 23.86 17.19
C HIS A 3 1.01 22.74 17.47
N LEU A 4 2.23 23.07 17.92
CA LEU A 4 3.27 22.09 18.23
C LEU A 4 3.38 21.79 19.74
N LEU A 5 2.71 22.60 20.57
CA LEU A 5 2.76 22.44 22.02
C LEU A 5 1.91 21.22 22.41
N GLY A 6 2.52 20.23 23.06
CA GLY A 6 1.86 18.98 23.41
C GLY A 6 1.68 17.97 22.27
N ALA A 7 2.24 18.20 21.08
CA ALA A 7 2.24 17.20 20.01
C ALA A 7 3.05 15.95 20.42
N GLN A 8 2.57 14.76 20.04
CA GLN A 8 3.18 13.47 20.39
C GLN A 8 4.66 13.41 20.01
N ASP A 9 4.99 13.73 18.76
CA ASP A 9 6.37 13.67 18.26
C ASP A 9 7.31 14.59 19.06
N CYS A 10 6.83 15.76 19.48
CA CYS A 10 7.63 16.69 20.27
C CYS A 10 7.83 16.19 21.70
N VAL A 11 6.77 15.68 22.35
CA VAL A 11 6.86 15.10 23.70
C VAL A 11 7.82 13.91 23.70
N GLU A 12 7.69 13.00 22.73
CA GLU A 12 8.59 11.86 22.59
C GLU A 12 10.03 12.25 22.27
N SER A 13 10.25 13.30 21.46
CA SER A 13 11.58 13.83 21.18
C SER A 13 12.23 14.38 22.44
N LEU A 14 11.51 15.20 23.22
CA LEU A 14 12.04 15.76 24.47
C LEU A 14 12.40 14.67 25.48
N ARG A 15 11.62 13.58 25.56
CA ARG A 15 11.96 12.41 26.39
C ARG A 15 13.28 11.79 25.98
N ARG A 16 13.49 11.59 24.67
CA ARG A 16 14.76 11.07 24.12
C ARG A 16 15.91 12.02 24.44
N ASP A 17 15.72 13.32 24.26
CA ASP A 17 16.74 14.34 24.58
C ASP A 17 17.15 14.31 26.06
N VAL A 18 16.17 14.17 26.99
CA VAL A 18 16.46 14.03 28.43
C VAL A 18 17.27 12.76 28.70
N ILE A 19 16.94 11.64 28.06
CA ILE A 19 17.66 10.36 28.21
C ILE A 19 19.09 10.47 27.69
N ASP A 20 19.27 11.04 26.50
CA ASP A 20 20.58 11.18 25.84
C ASP A 20 21.50 12.11 26.65
N LEU A 21 20.96 13.24 27.13
CA LEU A 21 21.69 14.16 28.01
C LEU A 21 22.05 13.52 29.34
N GLN A 22 21.17 12.70 29.91
CA GLN A 22 21.50 11.93 31.11
C GLN A 22 22.63 10.92 30.83
N GLY A 23 22.64 10.28 29.67
CA GLY A 23 23.74 9.42 29.23
C GLY A 23 25.08 10.16 29.17
N ALA A 24 25.10 11.34 28.55
CA ALA A 24 26.29 12.20 28.49
C ALA A 24 26.75 12.64 29.89
N LEU A 25 25.81 12.99 30.77
CA LEU A 25 26.10 13.35 32.16
C LEU A 25 26.76 12.21 32.94
N VAL A 26 26.28 10.97 32.80
CA VAL A 26 26.88 9.80 33.42
C VAL A 26 28.33 9.61 32.95
N GLU A 27 28.60 9.82 31.66
CA GLU A 27 29.97 9.76 31.14
C GLU A 27 30.87 10.84 31.76
N VAL A 28 30.40 12.09 31.86
CA VAL A 28 31.17 13.18 32.48
C VAL A 28 31.38 12.91 33.97
N PHE A 29 30.34 12.48 34.69
CA PHE A 29 30.41 12.12 36.11
C PHE A 29 31.36 10.96 36.40
N SER A 30 31.60 10.06 35.45
CA SER A 30 32.62 9.02 35.62
C SER A 30 34.04 9.60 35.81
N ARG A 31 34.29 10.84 35.37
CA ARG A 31 35.58 11.53 35.46
C ARG A 31 35.62 12.59 36.55
N THR A 32 34.52 13.32 36.74
CA THR A 32 34.44 14.42 37.72
C THR A 32 33.89 14.01 39.08
N GLY A 33 33.25 12.84 39.17
CA GLY A 33 32.28 12.55 40.22
C GLY A 33 30.96 13.33 40.04
N PRO A 34 29.93 13.01 40.84
CA PRO A 34 28.65 13.70 40.79
C PRO A 34 28.80 15.14 41.28
N VAL A 35 28.35 16.08 40.46
CA VAL A 35 28.41 17.51 40.80
C VAL A 35 27.06 17.99 41.30
N ARG A 36 27.06 18.62 42.48
CA ARG A 36 25.85 19.01 43.20
C ARG A 36 25.49 20.46 42.90
N PHE A 37 24.48 20.63 42.06
CA PHE A 37 23.86 21.93 41.79
C PHE A 37 22.35 21.81 41.89
N ARG A 38 21.70 22.89 42.32
CA ARG A 38 20.24 23.02 42.37
C ARG A 38 19.64 22.83 40.98
N SER A 39 18.57 22.04 40.91
CA SER A 39 17.84 21.84 39.66
C SER A 39 17.18 23.15 39.20
N TRP A 40 17.31 23.43 37.91
CA TRP A 40 16.57 24.45 37.18
C TRP A 40 15.06 24.22 37.28
N LYS A 41 14.60 22.99 37.05
CA LYS A 41 13.16 22.66 37.08
C LYS A 41 12.60 22.47 38.50
N PHE A 42 13.38 21.88 39.40
CA PHE A 42 13.00 21.60 40.78
C PHE A 42 13.99 22.27 41.75
N PRO A 43 13.89 23.58 41.97
CA PRO A 43 14.88 24.34 42.75
C PRO A 43 15.03 23.89 44.22
N ASP A 44 14.11 23.08 44.72
CA ASP A 44 14.15 22.43 46.03
C ASP A 44 15.04 21.19 46.07
N LYS A 45 15.42 20.65 44.91
CA LYS A 45 16.22 19.42 44.74
C LYS A 45 17.57 19.70 44.10
N GLU A 46 18.51 18.80 44.33
CA GLU A 46 19.76 18.76 43.57
C GLU A 46 19.50 18.10 42.20
N SER A 47 20.03 18.70 41.14
CA SER A 47 19.89 18.25 39.76
C SER A 47 20.48 16.85 39.56
N CYS A 48 21.60 16.53 40.22
CA CYS A 48 22.20 15.20 40.15
C CYS A 48 21.36 14.09 40.80
N ASP A 49 20.43 14.44 41.70
CA ASP A 49 19.64 13.50 42.51
C ASP A 49 18.19 13.36 42.00
N LEU A 50 17.86 13.92 40.82
CA LEU A 50 16.55 13.75 40.22
C LEU A 50 16.33 12.30 39.77
N ASP A 51 15.21 11.70 40.19
CA ASP A 51 14.76 10.42 39.68
C ASP A 51 14.12 10.60 38.29
N LEU A 52 14.96 10.49 37.26
CA LEU A 52 14.51 10.66 35.88
C LEU A 52 13.61 9.52 35.40
N VAL A 53 13.69 8.33 36.01
CA VAL A 53 12.80 7.22 35.64
C VAL A 53 11.37 7.57 36.06
N LEU A 54 11.18 7.99 37.32
CA LEU A 54 9.87 8.43 37.80
C LEU A 54 9.35 9.66 37.05
N LEU A 55 10.21 10.64 36.75
CA LEU A 55 9.81 11.84 36.02
C LEU A 55 9.39 11.53 34.57
N LEU A 56 10.09 10.63 33.89
CA LEU A 56 9.70 10.19 32.55
C LEU A 56 8.47 9.27 32.59
N GLU A 57 8.21 8.52 33.64
CA GLU A 57 6.92 7.82 33.77
C GLU A 57 5.76 8.78 34.02
N GLN A 58 6.00 9.85 34.78
CA GLN A 58 4.99 10.84 35.15
C GLN A 58 4.60 11.78 34.00
N TYR A 59 5.57 12.19 33.16
CA TYR A 59 5.36 13.17 32.09
C TYR A 59 5.51 12.51 30.71
N ASP A 60 4.41 11.98 30.18
CA ASP A 60 4.37 11.29 28.88
C ASP A 60 3.24 11.84 27.98
N TYR A 61 3.17 11.38 26.74
CA TYR A 61 2.05 11.68 25.85
C TYR A 61 0.84 10.79 26.17
N ARG A 62 -0.35 11.38 26.22
CA ARG A 62 -1.63 10.69 26.40
C ARG A 62 -2.65 11.13 25.37
N GLU A 63 -3.20 10.17 24.64
CA GLU A 63 -4.19 10.44 23.59
C GLU A 63 -5.47 11.04 24.21
N GLY A 64 -5.92 12.17 23.68
CA GLY A 64 -7.13 12.87 24.16
C GLY A 64 -6.94 13.83 25.33
N GLU A 65 -5.76 13.93 25.93
CA GLU A 65 -5.48 14.84 27.06
C GLU A 65 -4.58 16.03 26.66
N GLU A 66 -5.12 16.98 25.89
CA GLU A 66 -4.33 18.09 25.32
C GLU A 66 -3.63 18.97 26.37
N GLU A 67 -4.33 19.35 27.45
CA GLU A 67 -3.76 20.18 28.53
C GLU A 67 -2.63 19.45 29.27
N PHE A 68 -2.80 18.15 29.52
CA PHE A 68 -1.77 17.32 30.13
C PHE A 68 -0.55 17.22 29.22
N ASN A 69 -0.76 17.00 27.91
CA ASN A 69 0.34 16.91 26.95
C ASN A 69 1.11 18.23 26.82
N GLN A 70 0.43 19.37 26.84
CA GLN A 70 1.06 20.68 26.85
C GLN A 70 1.88 20.89 28.15
N HIS A 71 1.35 20.43 29.28
CA HIS A 71 2.07 20.45 30.55
C HIS A 71 3.31 19.55 30.53
N SER A 72 3.17 18.29 30.10
CA SER A 72 4.27 17.33 29.92
C SER A 72 5.35 17.89 28.99
N HIS A 73 4.97 18.46 27.85
CA HIS A 73 5.88 19.12 26.93
C HIS A 73 6.70 20.21 27.64
N THR A 74 6.03 21.11 28.36
CA THR A 74 6.69 22.20 29.07
C THR A 74 7.65 21.68 30.14
N VAL A 75 7.22 20.70 30.95
CA VAL A 75 8.06 20.11 32.00
C VAL A 75 9.27 19.39 31.42
N LEU A 76 9.09 18.64 30.34
CA LEU A 76 10.19 17.94 29.66
C LEU A 76 11.19 18.92 29.04
N LEU A 77 10.71 20.02 28.44
CA LEU A 77 11.58 21.07 27.91
C LEU A 77 12.42 21.73 29.03
N GLU A 78 11.79 22.04 30.15
CA GLU A 78 12.49 22.57 31.33
C GLU A 78 13.49 21.56 31.92
N LEU A 79 13.18 20.25 31.84
CA LEU A 79 14.11 19.19 32.20
C LEU A 79 15.30 19.07 31.24
N VAL A 80 15.10 19.27 29.93
CA VAL A 80 16.21 19.35 28.97
C VAL A 80 17.14 20.51 29.32
N ILE A 81 16.60 21.70 29.60
CA ILE A 81 17.38 22.86 30.04
C ILE A 81 18.15 22.53 31.32
N ASP A 82 17.48 21.90 32.29
CA ASP A 82 18.09 21.45 33.54
C ASP A 82 19.29 20.51 33.31
N ARG A 83 19.13 19.49 32.46
CA ARG A 83 20.22 18.55 32.13
C ARG A 83 21.37 19.23 31.39
N LEU A 84 21.09 20.14 30.45
CA LEU A 84 22.11 20.91 29.74
C LEU A 84 22.91 21.81 30.68
N LEU A 85 22.24 22.46 31.64
CA LEU A 85 22.91 23.27 32.65
C LEU A 85 23.79 22.43 33.56
N LEU A 86 23.28 21.28 34.03
CA LEU A 86 24.09 20.36 34.83
C LEU A 86 25.30 19.87 34.02
N LEU A 87 25.15 19.57 32.74
CA LEU A 87 26.23 19.10 31.88
C LEU A 87 27.32 20.18 31.75
N LEU A 88 26.92 21.41 31.47
CA LEU A 88 27.81 22.56 31.37
C LEU A 88 28.55 22.82 32.69
N GLN A 89 27.85 22.74 33.81
CA GLN A 89 28.43 22.89 35.14
C GLN A 89 29.39 21.75 35.50
N SER A 90 29.10 20.54 35.03
CA SER A 90 29.96 19.36 35.21
C SER A 90 31.26 19.49 34.40
N PHE A 91 31.15 19.95 33.15
CA PHE A 91 32.33 20.31 32.36
C PHE A 91 33.12 21.44 32.98
N ASN A 92 32.45 22.44 33.57
CA ASN A 92 33.15 23.49 34.30
C ASN A 92 33.95 22.91 35.48
N ALA A 93 33.34 22.03 36.30
CA ALA A 93 34.02 21.36 37.39
C ALA A 93 35.24 20.54 36.91
N TYR A 94 35.10 19.84 35.77
CA TYR A 94 36.21 19.15 35.12
C TYR A 94 37.35 20.11 34.73
N THR A 95 37.03 21.24 34.09
CA THR A 95 38.05 22.23 33.72
C THR A 95 38.75 22.83 34.94
N GLU A 96 38.03 23.09 36.03
CA GLU A 96 38.59 23.59 37.29
C GLU A 96 39.52 22.56 37.95
N GLN A 97 39.19 21.28 37.89
CA GLN A 97 40.05 20.19 38.37
C GLN A 97 41.36 20.12 37.57
N MET A 98 41.29 20.26 36.24
CA MET A 98 42.46 20.24 35.35
C MET A 98 43.36 21.47 35.48
N LEU A 99 42.81 22.61 35.92
CA LEU A 99 43.56 23.85 36.15
C LEU A 99 44.42 23.83 37.44
N GLY A 100 44.42 22.74 38.21
CA GLY A 100 45.24 22.57 39.41
C GLY A 100 44.59 23.19 40.65
N GLY A 101 43.37 22.74 40.96
CA GLY A 101 42.46 23.29 41.96
C GLY A 101 43.09 23.70 43.30
N GLN A 102 43.50 24.97 43.40
CA GLN A 102 43.69 25.69 44.68
C GLN A 102 42.43 26.45 45.12
N ARG A 103 41.29 26.23 44.44
CA ARG A 103 39.97 26.72 44.83
C ARG A 103 38.98 25.61 45.20
N ALA A 104 39.45 24.36 45.33
CA ALA A 104 38.61 23.21 45.66
C ALA A 104 38.09 23.19 47.11
N GLY A 105 38.17 24.30 47.85
CA GLY A 105 37.70 24.43 49.22
C GLY A 105 36.33 25.10 49.38
N ASP A 106 35.82 25.83 48.37
CA ASP A 106 34.63 26.69 48.55
C ASP A 106 33.47 26.41 47.58
N CYS A 107 33.58 25.39 46.73
CA CYS A 107 32.52 25.05 45.78
C CYS A 107 31.23 24.56 46.46
N GLY A 108 31.27 24.25 47.76
CA GLY A 108 30.12 23.79 48.54
C GLY A 108 29.23 24.87 49.13
N LYS A 109 29.54 26.17 48.96
CA LYS A 109 28.77 27.27 49.57
C LYS A 109 28.51 28.48 48.65
N ALA A 110 28.60 28.32 47.33
CA ALA A 110 28.08 29.32 46.41
C ALA A 110 26.58 29.09 46.18
N GLY A 111 25.76 29.59 47.10
CA GLY A 111 24.34 29.74 46.85
C GLY A 111 24.08 30.62 45.62
N GLY A 112 23.12 30.19 44.81
CA GLY A 112 22.35 31.07 43.95
C GLY A 112 23.04 31.54 42.66
N SER A 113 23.07 30.68 41.65
CA SER A 113 22.69 31.16 40.33
C SER A 113 21.98 30.06 39.57
N VAL A 114 20.65 30.07 39.66
CA VAL A 114 19.77 29.31 38.78
C VAL A 114 19.80 29.91 37.36
N CYS A 115 20.44 31.07 37.15
CA CYS A 115 20.44 31.74 35.86
C CYS A 115 21.50 31.17 34.90
N VAL A 116 21.08 30.93 33.65
CA VAL A 116 21.94 30.42 32.56
C VAL A 116 23.17 31.30 32.32
N GLY A 117 23.01 32.63 32.34
CA GLY A 117 24.07 33.58 31.97
C GLY A 117 25.36 33.47 32.80
N PRO A 118 25.30 33.55 34.15
CA PRO A 118 26.47 33.38 35.00
C PRO A 118 27.14 32.01 34.88
N VAL A 119 26.36 30.93 34.72
CA VAL A 119 26.88 29.57 34.53
C VAL A 119 27.71 29.48 33.25
N VAL A 120 27.15 29.96 32.12
CA VAL A 120 27.84 30.00 30.83
C VAL A 120 29.08 30.88 30.88
N LYS A 121 28.99 32.07 31.49
CA LYS A 121 30.11 33.00 31.62
C LYS A 121 31.26 32.39 32.43
N ARG A 122 30.95 31.70 33.55
CA ARG A 122 31.96 31.02 34.37
C ARG A 122 32.64 29.90 33.59
N TYR A 123 31.86 29.05 32.93
CA TYR A 123 32.40 27.99 32.07
C TYR A 123 33.32 28.53 30.97
N TRP A 124 32.86 29.54 30.22
CA TRP A 124 33.63 30.12 29.13
C TRP A 124 34.95 30.73 29.60
N ASN A 125 34.94 31.45 30.73
CA ASN A 125 36.15 32.02 31.31
C ASN A 125 37.15 30.93 31.73
N ASN A 126 36.68 29.86 32.36
CA ASN A 126 37.53 28.74 32.77
C ASN A 126 38.07 27.97 31.56
N LEU A 127 37.28 27.81 30.51
CA LEU A 127 37.71 27.19 29.25
C LEU A 127 38.80 28.01 28.53
N ILE A 128 38.66 29.34 28.49
CA ILE A 128 39.71 30.24 27.96
C ILE A 128 40.97 30.12 28.81
N HIS A 129 40.85 30.11 30.14
CA HIS A 129 42.00 29.96 31.02
C HIS A 129 42.69 28.60 30.80
N PHE A 130 41.93 27.51 30.73
CA PHE A 130 42.42 26.17 30.45
C PHE A 130 43.14 26.07 29.10
N SER A 131 42.53 26.58 28.03
CA SER A 131 43.16 26.60 26.70
C SER A 131 44.44 27.45 26.66
N SER A 132 44.48 28.58 27.39
CA SER A 132 45.68 29.41 27.50
C SER A 132 46.81 28.72 28.28
N GLN A 133 46.48 28.01 29.36
CA GLN A 133 47.43 27.25 30.17
C GLN A 133 47.93 26.02 29.41
N GLN A 134 47.06 25.31 28.69
CA GLN A 134 47.45 24.19 27.85
C GLN A 134 48.36 24.65 26.69
N ARG A 135 48.08 25.83 26.09
CA ARG A 135 48.95 26.42 25.06
C ARG A 135 50.33 26.78 25.64
N ARG A 136 50.37 27.40 26.83
CA ARG A 136 51.61 27.69 27.56
C ARG A 136 52.38 26.43 27.98
N GLN A 137 51.69 25.37 28.38
CA GLN A 137 52.30 24.07 28.70
C GLN A 137 52.85 23.37 27.46
N ARG A 138 52.18 23.47 26.29
CA ARG A 138 52.72 22.95 25.01
C ARG A 138 53.93 23.74 24.51
N THR A 139 53.98 25.05 24.75
CA THR A 139 55.16 25.87 24.40
C THR A 139 56.31 25.72 25.39
N SER A 140 56.02 25.44 26.67
CA SER A 140 57.06 25.23 27.69
C SER A 140 57.56 23.78 27.78
N SER A 141 56.76 22.77 27.43
CA SER A 141 57.25 21.38 27.31
C SER A 141 58.20 21.18 26.12
N ALA A 142 58.12 22.04 25.09
CA ALA A 142 59.13 22.11 24.03
C ALA A 142 60.44 22.79 24.48
N SER A 143 60.44 23.50 25.61
CA SER A 143 61.61 24.23 26.15
C SER A 143 62.10 23.69 27.50
N ARG A 144 61.60 22.54 27.97
CA ARG A 144 61.83 22.03 29.34
C ARG A 144 62.22 20.55 29.41
N MET A 145 62.74 20.01 28.30
CA MET A 145 63.60 18.83 28.34
C MET A 145 65.06 19.21 28.64
N GLU A 146 65.31 20.47 28.98
CA GLU A 146 66.49 20.90 29.73
C GLU A 146 66.01 21.45 31.08
N THR A 147 66.69 21.08 32.15
CA THR A 147 66.51 21.55 33.54
C THR A 147 65.25 21.14 34.30
N SER A 148 65.34 20.04 35.05
CA SER A 148 65.03 20.06 36.50
C SER A 148 65.62 18.88 37.28
N SER A 149 66.78 19.15 37.88
CA SER A 149 67.26 18.61 39.17
C SER A 149 68.53 19.42 39.50
N SER A 150 68.77 20.05 40.64
CA SER A 150 68.04 20.30 41.88
C SER A 150 68.92 21.32 42.63
N SER A 151 68.33 22.32 43.27
CA SER A 151 69.05 23.27 44.14
C SER A 151 68.88 22.88 45.61
N SER A 152 70.00 22.63 46.31
CA SER A 152 70.36 23.20 47.62
C SER A 152 71.29 22.28 48.43
N SER A 153 72.54 22.70 48.67
CA SER A 153 73.12 22.88 50.02
C SER A 153 74.63 23.16 49.97
N THR A 154 74.97 24.32 50.52
CA THR A 154 76.10 24.69 51.39
C THR A 154 77.32 23.75 51.50
N HIS A 155 78.50 24.29 51.18
CA HIS A 155 79.84 23.86 51.63
C HIS A 155 79.90 23.58 53.15
N PRO A 156 80.78 22.69 53.67
CA PRO A 156 82.24 22.89 53.63
C PRO A 156 83.14 21.64 53.47
N ASP A 157 84.38 21.89 53.04
CA ASP A 157 85.56 21.02 53.17
C ASP A 157 85.75 20.53 54.62
N PRO A 158 86.33 19.33 54.88
CA PRO A 158 87.80 19.27 55.03
C PRO A 158 88.50 17.90 54.73
N ARG A 159 89.73 18.01 54.19
CA ARG A 159 91.02 17.38 54.61
C ARG A 159 91.17 15.88 54.96
N ILE A 160 92.34 15.38 54.48
CA ILE A 160 93.31 14.40 55.05
C ILE A 160 93.28 12.93 54.55
N SER A 161 94.32 12.61 53.76
CA SER A 161 95.28 11.47 53.83
C SER A 161 94.74 10.03 53.97
N SER A 162 95.22 9.01 53.25
CA SER A 162 96.62 8.56 53.19
C SER A 162 96.75 7.20 52.47
N SER A 163 97.95 6.94 51.91
CA SER A 163 98.64 5.64 51.83
C SER A 163 98.15 4.65 50.72
N THR A 164 98.95 3.84 50.01
CA THR A 164 100.35 3.39 50.10
C THR A 164 100.80 2.79 48.75
N SER A 165 102.08 3.02 48.40
CA SER A 165 103.06 2.26 47.59
C SER A 165 102.66 1.20 46.54
N GLN A 166 103.36 1.21 45.41
CA GLN A 166 104.46 0.24 45.15
C GLN A 166 105.43 0.71 44.05
N ARG A 167 106.68 0.24 44.22
CA ARG A 167 107.93 0.46 43.46
C ARG A 167 107.78 0.02 41.99
N SER A 168 108.56 0.55 41.02
CA SER A 168 109.93 0.07 40.74
C SER A 168 110.65 0.94 39.70
N ALA A 169 111.94 1.19 39.93
CA ALA A 169 112.97 1.45 38.91
C ALA A 169 113.56 0.08 38.46
N PRO A 170 114.40 -0.10 37.40
CA PRO A 170 115.49 0.82 37.02
C PRO A 170 115.88 0.92 35.51
N SER A 171 116.88 1.78 35.30
CA SER A 171 117.99 1.73 34.31
C SER A 171 117.73 1.94 32.81
N SER A 172 118.32 3.00 32.25
CA SER A 172 119.58 2.90 31.48
C SER A 172 120.03 4.28 30.97
N SER A 173 121.32 4.57 31.17
CA SER A 173 122.06 5.78 30.77
C SER A 173 122.46 5.73 29.27
N PRO A 174 123.24 6.68 28.71
CA PRO A 174 122.97 7.29 27.41
C PRO A 174 123.93 6.81 26.29
N SER A 175 123.65 7.17 25.05
CA SER A 175 124.67 7.16 23.98
C SER A 175 124.47 8.34 23.05
N CYS A 176 125.39 9.31 23.18
CA CYS A 176 125.66 10.31 22.15
C CYS A 176 126.69 9.73 21.18
N SER A 177 126.46 9.90 19.88
CA SER A 177 127.46 9.82 18.81
C SER A 177 127.12 10.98 17.86
N LEU A 178 127.88 12.07 17.90
CA LEU A 178 129.13 12.34 17.18
C LEU A 178 128.97 12.41 15.65
N HIS A 179 129.70 13.40 15.11
CA HIS A 179 129.92 13.77 13.72
C HIS A 179 128.86 14.75 13.17
N THR A 180 129.21 15.92 12.62
CA THR A 180 130.39 16.19 11.80
C THR A 180 130.70 17.69 11.80
N SER A 181 131.94 18.03 12.12
CA SER A 181 132.54 19.36 11.96
C SER A 181 132.75 19.70 10.48
N PRO A 182 132.79 20.99 10.11
CA PRO A 182 133.76 21.49 9.15
C PRO A 182 134.82 22.33 9.88
N THR A 183 136.03 21.76 9.91
CA THR A 183 137.35 22.41 9.87
C THR A 183 137.42 23.96 9.96
N PRO A 184 138.11 24.51 10.97
CA PRO A 184 138.92 25.70 10.78
C PRO A 184 140.32 25.30 10.32
N SER A 185 140.80 25.95 9.26
CA SER A 185 142.19 25.94 8.84
C SER A 185 143.08 26.43 10.00
N ALA A 186 143.60 25.49 10.77
CA ALA A 186 144.65 25.71 11.75
C ALA A 186 145.93 26.12 11.03
N ARG A 187 146.20 27.43 10.97
CA ARG A 187 147.56 27.95 10.99
C ARG A 187 147.99 28.05 12.45
N CYS A 188 148.18 26.89 13.10
CA CYS A 188 148.86 26.81 14.39
C CYS A 188 150.32 27.22 14.18
N ARG A 189 150.62 28.50 14.39
CA ARG A 189 151.95 28.87 14.89
C ARG A 189 151.92 28.62 16.38
N SER A 190 152.73 27.64 16.78
CA SER A 190 153.16 27.38 18.14
C SER A 190 153.75 28.65 18.80
N VAL A 191 153.69 28.69 20.15
CA VAL A 191 154.32 29.62 21.12
C VAL A 191 153.50 30.90 21.37
N SER A 192 153.02 31.22 22.59
CA SER A 192 153.68 31.22 23.90
C SER A 192 152.80 30.71 25.05
N CYS A 193 153.43 30.10 26.06
CA CYS A 193 152.87 29.96 27.40
C CYS A 193 152.62 31.38 27.99
N GLN A 194 151.45 31.60 28.59
CA GLN A 194 151.15 32.85 29.32
C GLN A 194 152.27 33.14 30.32
N THR A 195 152.96 34.25 30.13
CA THR A 195 153.81 34.89 31.13
C THR A 195 152.93 35.70 32.09
N VAL A 196 153.40 35.99 33.31
CA VAL A 196 152.63 36.75 34.33
C VAL A 196 152.13 38.11 33.80
N GLU A 197 152.80 38.69 32.82
CA GLU A 197 152.40 39.95 32.15
C GLU A 197 151.30 39.77 31.07
N SER A 198 151.23 38.60 30.42
CA SER A 198 150.18 38.27 29.44
C SER A 198 148.94 37.61 30.06
N ALA A 199 148.98 37.29 31.36
CA ALA A 199 147.81 36.90 32.14
C ALA A 199 146.83 38.07 32.39
N LEU A 200 147.29 39.32 32.18
CA LEU A 200 146.52 40.54 32.42
C LEU A 200 145.67 40.99 31.24
N VAL A 201 145.72 40.33 30.08
CA VAL A 201 144.93 40.67 28.88
C VAL A 201 144.35 39.38 28.28
N LEU A 202 143.06 39.37 27.96
CA LEU A 202 142.45 38.23 27.26
C LEU A 202 143.05 38.06 25.88
N CYS A 203 143.19 36.83 25.41
CA CYS A 203 143.44 36.60 23.99
C CYS A 203 142.19 36.91 23.16
N ASP A 204 142.37 37.24 21.88
CA ASP A 204 141.29 37.61 20.96
C ASP A 204 140.17 36.55 20.89
N ALA A 205 140.52 35.26 21.03
CA ALA A 205 139.53 34.18 21.08
C ALA A 205 138.64 34.26 22.33
N CYS A 206 139.22 34.51 23.51
CA CYS A 206 138.46 34.68 24.75
C CYS A 206 137.62 35.97 24.74
N ALA A 207 138.14 37.06 24.18
CA ALA A 207 137.39 38.30 24.02
C ALA A 207 136.19 38.11 23.08
N GLY A 208 136.36 37.42 21.95
CA GLY A 208 135.28 37.07 21.04
C GLY A 208 134.21 36.17 21.67
N VAL A 209 134.62 35.19 22.49
CA VAL A 209 133.69 34.34 23.26
C VAL A 209 132.91 35.15 24.29
N GLN A 210 133.54 36.08 25.00
CA GLN A 210 132.83 36.94 25.97
C GLN A 210 131.86 37.91 25.29
N ALA A 211 132.21 38.49 24.14
CA ALA A 211 131.31 39.35 23.37
C ALA A 211 130.06 38.60 22.87
N THR A 212 130.25 37.41 22.30
CA THR A 212 129.13 36.57 21.83
C THR A 212 128.23 36.09 22.97
N LEU A 213 128.80 35.80 24.15
CA LEU A 213 128.02 35.54 25.35
C LEU A 213 127.14 36.73 25.70
N GLN A 214 127.67 37.96 25.73
CA GLN A 214 126.91 39.18 26.01
C GLN A 214 125.72 39.36 25.07
N ASP A 215 125.93 39.18 23.77
CA ASP A 215 124.86 39.30 22.79
C ASP A 215 123.79 38.22 23.01
N SER A 216 124.20 36.99 23.32
CA SER A 216 123.27 35.90 23.65
C SER A 216 122.45 36.20 24.91
N ALA A 217 123.05 36.83 25.93
CA ALA A 217 122.36 37.15 27.16
C ALA A 217 121.38 38.31 27.02
N ARG A 218 121.75 39.35 26.27
CA ARG A 218 120.83 40.43 25.90
C ARG A 218 119.63 39.85 25.14
N ALA A 219 119.87 38.95 24.18
CA ALA A 219 118.81 38.28 23.43
C ALA A 219 117.88 37.43 24.32
N VAL A 220 118.43 36.62 25.23
CA VAL A 220 117.64 35.85 26.20
C VAL A 220 116.83 36.77 27.12
N ALA A 221 117.42 37.87 27.58
CA ALA A 221 116.74 38.81 28.45
C ALA A 221 115.61 39.56 27.75
N SER A 222 115.82 40.00 26.51
CA SER A 222 114.78 40.59 25.67
C SER A 222 113.66 39.59 25.38
N LEU A 223 113.98 38.31 25.16
CA LEU A 223 112.99 37.26 24.95
C LEU A 223 112.14 37.01 26.21
N CYS A 224 112.77 36.92 27.39
CA CYS A 224 112.05 36.84 28.65
C CYS A 224 111.12 38.04 28.85
N GLN A 225 111.59 39.26 28.59
CA GLN A 225 110.78 40.47 28.68
C GLN A 225 109.59 40.45 27.72
N ALA A 226 109.81 40.04 26.46
CA ALA A 226 108.75 39.94 25.45
C ALA A 226 107.68 38.89 25.82
N LEU A 227 108.08 37.81 26.51
CA LEU A 227 107.18 36.78 27.02
C LEU A 227 106.61 37.09 28.41
N GLY A 228 106.94 38.24 29.01
CA GLY A 228 106.50 38.62 30.36
C GLY A 228 107.10 37.76 31.48
N LEU A 229 108.23 37.09 31.23
CA LEU A 229 108.94 36.25 32.18
C LEU A 229 110.02 37.04 32.94
N SER A 230 110.30 36.63 34.18
CA SER A 230 111.41 37.18 34.95
C SER A 230 112.76 36.75 34.35
N CYS A 231 113.69 37.69 34.24
CA CYS A 231 115.04 37.45 33.72
C CYS A 231 116.09 37.67 34.82
N SER A 232 116.80 36.60 35.14
CA SER A 232 117.88 36.55 36.13
C SER A 232 119.19 37.12 35.60
N LEU A 233 119.40 36.91 34.30
CA LEU A 233 120.57 37.34 33.58
C LEU A 233 120.65 38.87 33.49
N TRP A 234 119.51 39.57 33.49
CA TRP A 234 119.46 41.03 33.47
C TRP A 234 120.09 41.66 34.71
N SER A 235 119.76 41.14 35.90
CA SER A 235 120.39 41.59 37.16
C SER A 235 121.88 41.25 37.23
N PHE A 236 122.29 40.13 36.63
CA PHE A 236 123.70 39.74 36.57
C PHE A 236 124.49 40.61 35.59
N LEU A 237 123.95 40.88 34.40
CA LEU A 237 124.56 41.76 33.40
C LEU A 237 124.80 43.18 33.94
N GLN A 238 123.85 43.70 34.72
CA GLN A 238 123.98 45.00 35.37
C GLN A 238 125.05 44.99 36.48
N ALA A 239 125.16 43.90 37.25
CA ALA A 239 126.15 43.77 38.33
C ALA A 239 127.60 43.61 37.84
N VAL A 240 127.79 43.12 36.61
CA VAL A 240 129.09 42.80 36.02
C VAL A 240 129.44 43.76 34.87
N GLU A 241 128.65 44.84 34.68
CA GLU A 241 128.77 45.80 33.57
C GLU A 241 130.16 46.45 33.49
N GLU A 242 130.75 46.82 34.63
CA GLU A 242 132.07 47.43 34.70
C GLU A 242 133.20 46.45 34.30
N THR A 243 133.12 45.19 34.74
CA THR A 243 134.11 44.14 34.39
C THR A 243 133.90 43.58 32.98
N LEU A 244 132.69 43.69 32.43
CA LEU A 244 132.36 43.44 31.02
C LEU A 244 133.03 44.46 30.08
N GLN A 245 132.98 45.75 30.42
CA GLN A 245 133.56 46.84 29.60
C GLN A 245 135.09 46.70 29.47
N LEU A 246 135.72 46.11 30.49
CA LEU A 246 137.15 45.78 30.52
C LEU A 246 137.48 44.42 29.88
N GLY A 247 136.46 43.62 29.51
CA GLY A 247 136.63 42.28 28.95
C GLY A 247 137.34 41.32 29.90
N ARG A 248 136.95 41.27 31.18
CA ARG A 248 137.65 40.47 32.21
C ARG A 248 136.69 39.67 33.09
N LEU A 249 135.82 38.87 32.49
CA LEU A 249 135.03 37.92 33.28
C LEU A 249 135.94 36.83 33.86
N SER A 250 135.85 36.61 35.18
CA SER A 250 136.54 35.50 35.82
C SER A 250 135.87 34.16 35.46
N ALA A 251 136.58 33.05 35.70
CA ALA A 251 135.99 31.72 35.55
C ALA A 251 134.74 31.54 36.45
N CYS A 252 134.69 32.21 37.61
CA CYS A 252 133.55 32.19 38.51
C CYS A 252 132.35 32.96 37.92
N ASP A 253 132.58 34.13 37.32
CA ASP A 253 131.54 34.95 36.68
C ASP A 253 130.95 34.23 35.47
N LEU A 254 131.78 33.56 34.68
CA LEU A 254 131.33 32.73 33.55
C LEU A 254 130.49 31.54 34.01
N ALA A 255 130.84 30.91 35.14
CA ALA A 255 130.05 29.82 35.72
C ALA A 255 128.70 30.31 36.27
N LEU A 256 128.69 31.48 36.93
CA LEU A 256 127.46 32.13 37.39
C LEU A 256 126.56 32.54 36.22
N TRP A 257 127.13 33.19 35.20
CA TRP A 257 126.45 33.52 33.95
C TRP A 257 125.76 32.30 33.35
N ALA A 258 126.52 31.23 33.12
CA ALA A 258 125.99 30.00 32.53
C ALA A 258 124.81 29.46 33.34
N ARG A 259 124.90 29.49 34.68
CA ARG A 259 123.81 29.07 35.57
C ARG A 259 122.57 29.95 35.47
N GLU A 260 122.73 31.28 35.47
CA GLU A 260 121.61 32.22 35.38
C GLU A 260 120.96 32.18 33.98
N GLN A 261 121.76 32.07 32.90
CA GLN A 261 121.27 31.90 31.54
C GLN A 261 120.53 30.57 31.38
N GLN A 262 121.05 29.48 31.94
CA GLN A 262 120.35 28.19 31.95
C GLN A 262 119.04 28.24 32.74
N ARG A 263 118.99 29.00 33.84
CA ARG A 263 117.76 29.19 34.61
C ARG A 263 116.69 29.91 33.81
N ASP A 264 117.05 30.97 33.10
CA ASP A 264 116.12 31.74 32.27
C ASP A 264 115.67 30.97 31.02
N LEU A 265 116.58 30.25 30.36
CA LEU A 265 116.23 29.30 29.29
C LEU A 265 115.29 28.19 29.79
N GLY A 266 115.48 27.70 31.01
CA GLY A 266 114.57 26.75 31.65
C GLY A 266 113.18 27.34 31.94
N ARG A 267 113.07 28.64 32.27
CA ARG A 267 111.78 29.34 32.40
C ARG A 267 111.09 29.46 31.05
N ILE A 268 111.81 29.87 30.01
CA ILE A 268 111.30 29.95 28.64
C ILE A 268 110.81 28.57 28.19
N GLN A 269 111.61 27.53 28.40
CA GLN A 269 111.22 26.16 28.05
C GLN A 269 109.91 25.74 28.72
N LYS A 270 109.76 25.97 30.03
CA LYS A 270 108.50 25.68 30.76
C LYS A 270 107.31 26.47 30.23
N HIS A 271 107.51 27.73 29.85
CA HIS A 271 106.46 28.55 29.27
C HIS A 271 106.06 28.02 27.88
N VAL A 272 107.03 27.69 27.03
CA VAL A 272 106.78 27.11 25.70
C VAL A 272 106.03 25.78 25.83
N THR A 273 106.44 24.88 26.73
CA THR A 273 105.74 23.61 26.95
C THR A 273 104.31 23.84 27.44
N HIS A 274 104.10 24.77 28.38
CA HIS A 274 102.75 25.09 28.86
C HIS A 274 101.86 25.67 27.76
N VAL A 275 102.39 26.54 26.91
CA VAL A 275 101.66 27.09 25.76
C VAL A 275 101.33 25.97 24.76
N GLN A 276 102.27 25.07 24.47
CA GLN A 276 102.03 23.90 23.60
C GLN A 276 100.91 23.03 24.15
N GLU A 277 100.98 22.62 25.43
CA GLU A 277 99.92 21.85 26.10
C GLU A 277 98.56 22.56 26.05
N LYS A 278 98.55 23.88 26.24
CA LYS A 278 97.31 24.67 26.18
C LYS A 278 96.75 24.74 24.76
N VAL A 279 97.60 24.91 23.75
CA VAL A 279 97.21 24.88 22.34
C VAL A 279 96.63 23.52 21.99
N GLU A 280 97.29 22.42 22.34
CA GLU A 280 96.80 21.06 22.11
C GLU A 280 95.43 20.82 22.77
N SER A 281 95.28 21.24 24.04
CA SER A 281 94.00 21.16 24.75
C SER A 281 92.88 21.97 24.07
N LEU A 282 93.19 23.18 23.60
CA LEU A 282 92.24 24.03 22.88
C LEU A 282 91.90 23.45 21.50
N THR A 283 92.88 22.90 20.78
CA THR A 283 92.67 22.24 19.49
C THR A 283 91.76 21.03 19.63
N HIS A 284 91.98 20.18 20.64
CA HIS A 284 91.08 19.06 20.92
C HIS A 284 89.67 19.53 21.32
N SER A 285 89.57 20.56 22.16
CA SER A 285 88.27 21.14 22.54
C SER A 285 87.53 21.73 21.33
N LEU A 286 88.24 22.34 20.39
CA LEU A 286 87.67 22.90 19.17
C LEU A 286 87.16 21.78 18.25
N GLN A 287 87.96 20.74 18.03
CA GLN A 287 87.56 19.57 17.23
C GLN A 287 86.28 18.93 17.77
N LYS A 288 86.22 18.71 19.09
CA LYS A 288 85.01 18.16 19.73
C LYS A 288 83.78 19.06 19.52
N ALA A 289 83.93 20.38 19.64
CA ALA A 289 82.84 21.32 19.40
C ALA A 289 82.40 21.33 17.92
N GLU A 290 83.33 21.15 16.97
CA GLU A 290 83.02 21.03 15.55
C GLU A 290 82.26 19.73 15.23
N GLU A 291 82.66 18.61 15.83
CA GLU A 291 81.94 17.34 15.72
C GLU A 291 80.52 17.44 16.29
N GLU A 292 80.36 18.01 17.49
CA GLU A 292 79.05 18.24 18.11
C GLU A 292 78.16 19.14 17.22
N ARG A 293 78.73 20.19 16.63
CA ARG A 293 78.03 21.08 15.71
C ARG A 293 77.58 20.34 14.44
N ASP A 294 78.42 19.48 13.88
CA ASP A 294 78.10 18.74 12.67
C ASP A 294 77.05 17.65 12.91
N GLU A 295 77.09 17.00 14.08
CA GLU A 295 76.02 16.10 14.53
C GLU A 295 74.69 16.83 14.71
N LEU A 296 74.68 17.99 15.38
CA LEU A 296 73.47 18.81 15.54
C LEU A 296 72.92 19.28 14.19
N ARG A 297 73.78 19.65 13.23
CA ARG A 297 73.34 19.99 11.86
C ARG A 297 72.70 18.77 11.18
N ALA A 298 73.29 17.59 11.30
CA ALA A 298 72.76 16.37 10.72
C ALA A 298 71.39 16.01 11.35
N GLN A 299 71.24 16.15 12.66
CA GLN A 299 69.96 15.97 13.36
C GLN A 299 68.91 16.97 12.88
N LEU A 300 69.28 18.25 12.76
CA LEU A 300 68.37 19.28 12.26
C LEU A 300 67.88 18.98 10.83
N GLN A 301 68.74 18.46 9.96
CA GLN A 301 68.33 18.07 8.60
C GLN A 301 67.38 16.88 8.62
N ARG A 302 67.67 15.85 9.42
CA ARG A 302 66.77 14.70 9.61
C ARG A 302 65.39 15.14 10.09
N GLU A 303 65.33 16.01 11.10
CA GLU A 303 64.08 16.54 11.64
C GLU A 303 63.32 17.43 10.63
N LYS A 304 64.04 18.18 9.80
CA LYS A 304 63.41 18.95 8.71
C LYS A 304 62.77 18.04 7.67
N GLU A 305 63.44 16.95 7.31
CA GLU A 305 62.91 15.99 6.35
C GLU A 305 61.70 15.21 6.89
N THR A 306 61.75 14.76 8.15
CA THR A 306 60.61 14.08 8.79
C THR A 306 59.41 15.02 8.85
N ASN A 307 59.60 16.27 9.29
CA ASN A 307 58.53 17.26 9.34
C ASN A 307 57.94 17.56 7.94
N ARG A 308 58.78 17.62 6.91
CA ARG A 308 58.32 17.77 5.52
C ARG A 308 57.44 16.59 5.10
N ARG A 309 57.89 15.35 5.34
CA ARG A 309 57.13 14.13 4.99
C ARG A 309 55.79 14.09 5.74
N GLU A 310 55.78 14.37 7.04
CA GLU A 310 54.53 14.42 7.81
C GLU A 310 53.55 15.48 7.30
N ARG A 311 54.03 16.66 6.88
CA ARG A 311 53.17 17.70 6.29
C ARG A 311 52.57 17.25 4.97
N GLU A 312 53.36 16.57 4.13
CA GLU A 312 52.87 16.02 2.87
C GLU A 312 51.83 14.92 3.09
N GLU A 313 52.03 14.04 4.08
CA GLU A 313 51.04 13.03 4.44
C GLU A 313 49.77 13.65 5.04
N ARG A 314 49.90 14.66 5.90
CA ARG A 314 48.73 15.39 6.44
C ARG A 314 47.93 16.01 5.30
N ARG A 315 48.58 16.67 4.35
CA ARG A 315 47.93 17.24 3.16
C ARG A 315 47.22 16.17 2.32
N ARG A 316 47.87 15.03 2.05
CA ARG A 316 47.23 13.92 1.31
C ARG A 316 45.99 13.40 2.03
N ARG A 317 46.07 13.23 3.34
CA ARG A 317 44.91 12.82 4.17
C ARG A 317 43.80 13.86 4.10
N GLU A 318 44.12 15.15 4.20
CA GLU A 318 43.15 16.24 4.06
C GLU A 318 42.47 16.23 2.68
N GLU A 319 43.22 16.06 1.58
CA GLU A 319 42.69 15.94 0.22
C GLU A 319 41.82 14.68 0.05
N GLU A 320 42.19 13.55 0.65
CA GLU A 320 41.38 12.32 0.66
C GLU A 320 40.08 12.50 1.45
N TRP A 321 40.15 13.11 2.63
CA TRP A 321 38.97 13.44 3.43
C TRP A 321 38.06 14.44 2.72
N GLU A 322 38.61 15.42 2.00
CA GLU A 322 37.83 16.38 1.24
C GLU A 322 37.13 15.71 0.04
N ARG A 323 37.83 14.83 -0.69
CA ARG A 323 37.21 14.04 -1.77
C ARG A 323 36.08 13.16 -1.27
N THR A 324 36.33 12.38 -0.22
CA THR A 324 35.30 11.50 0.36
C THR A 324 34.10 12.30 0.89
N LEU A 325 34.34 13.47 1.49
CA LEU A 325 33.27 14.38 1.91
C LEU A 325 32.46 14.92 0.72
N GLN A 326 33.12 15.27 -0.38
CA GLN A 326 32.45 15.72 -1.61
C GLN A 326 31.62 14.60 -2.25
N GLU A 327 32.16 13.39 -2.34
CA GLU A 327 31.44 12.20 -2.84
C GLU A 327 30.20 11.90 -1.98
N GLU A 328 30.37 11.94 -0.65
CA GLU A 328 29.29 11.75 0.32
C GLU A 328 28.24 12.87 0.26
N LYS A 329 28.64 14.10 -0.05
CA LYS A 329 27.72 15.22 -0.28
C LYS A 329 26.95 15.02 -1.59
N HIS A 330 27.64 14.67 -2.68
CA HIS A 330 27.00 14.38 -3.96
C HIS A 330 26.01 13.23 -3.85
N ARG A 331 26.37 12.14 -3.17
CA ARG A 331 25.46 11.01 -2.91
C ARG A 331 24.22 11.46 -2.14
N ARG A 332 24.38 12.26 -1.08
CA ARG A 332 23.23 12.82 -0.34
C ARG A 332 22.36 13.71 -1.22
N ASP A 333 22.96 14.56 -2.05
CA ASP A 333 22.22 15.44 -2.95
C ASP A 333 21.44 14.64 -4.00
N GLU A 334 22.00 13.53 -4.51
CA GLU A 334 21.33 12.59 -5.41
C GLU A 334 20.19 11.83 -4.70
N GLU A 335 20.43 11.31 -3.50
CA GLU A 335 19.40 10.66 -2.67
C GLU A 335 18.24 11.63 -2.39
N LEU A 336 18.53 12.88 -2.06
CA LEU A 336 17.52 13.91 -1.84
C LEU A 336 16.72 14.21 -3.11
N ARG A 337 17.37 14.30 -4.28
CA ARG A 337 16.67 14.51 -5.57
C ARG A 337 15.74 13.34 -5.89
N THR A 338 16.22 12.11 -5.78
CA THR A 338 15.39 10.92 -6.04
C THR A 338 14.21 10.82 -5.07
N GLN A 339 14.40 11.18 -3.80
CA GLN A 339 13.32 11.26 -2.82
C GLN A 339 12.30 12.35 -3.16
N GLN A 340 12.75 13.53 -3.62
CA GLN A 340 11.86 14.61 -4.06
C GLN A 340 11.03 14.20 -5.27
N GLU A 341 11.65 13.60 -6.29
CA GLU A 341 10.96 13.09 -7.48
C GLU A 341 9.91 12.03 -7.12
N ALA A 342 10.27 11.07 -6.26
CA ALA A 342 9.33 10.07 -5.76
C ALA A 342 8.18 10.69 -4.95
N GLN A 343 8.47 11.71 -4.14
CA GLN A 343 7.43 12.43 -3.39
C GLN A 343 6.47 13.19 -4.33
N GLU A 344 6.98 13.81 -5.39
CA GLU A 344 6.17 14.47 -6.41
C GLU A 344 5.33 13.49 -7.22
N GLU A 345 5.87 12.31 -7.54
CA GLU A 345 5.11 11.24 -8.18
C GLU A 345 3.99 10.72 -7.28
N LEU A 346 4.28 10.47 -6.00
CA LEU A 346 3.26 10.08 -5.02
C LEU A 346 2.18 11.17 -4.86
N ARG A 347 2.56 12.45 -4.82
CA ARG A 347 1.60 13.57 -4.78
C ARG A 347 0.72 13.61 -6.02
N ARG A 348 1.28 13.44 -7.21
CA ARG A 348 0.52 13.36 -8.47
C ARG A 348 -0.44 12.16 -8.45
N GLY A 349 0.01 11.01 -7.98
CA GLY A 349 -0.82 9.82 -7.81
C GLY A 349 -1.97 10.04 -6.83
N ALA A 350 -1.70 10.67 -5.67
CA ALA A 350 -2.74 10.99 -4.69
C ALA A 350 -3.80 11.94 -5.26
N ALA A 351 -3.39 13.01 -5.94
CA ALA A 351 -4.31 13.96 -6.57
C ALA A 351 -5.18 13.29 -7.65
N ALA A 352 -4.60 12.39 -8.47
CA ALA A 352 -5.36 11.65 -9.49
C ALA A 352 -6.42 10.72 -8.86
N LEU A 353 -6.07 10.06 -7.75
CA LEU A 353 -7.02 9.22 -7.01
C LEU A 353 -8.14 10.06 -6.37
N GLU A 354 -7.82 11.23 -5.83
CA GLU A 354 -8.81 12.14 -5.25
C GLU A 354 -9.82 12.64 -6.29
N VAL A 355 -9.36 12.94 -7.51
CA VAL A 355 -10.24 13.24 -8.65
C VAL A 355 -11.13 12.04 -8.97
N LYS A 356 -10.57 10.83 -9.09
CA LYS A 356 -11.36 9.62 -9.40
C LYS A 356 -12.39 9.31 -8.31
N ILE A 357 -12.04 9.51 -7.05
CA ILE A 357 -12.98 9.35 -5.92
C ILE A 357 -14.12 10.36 -6.04
N SER A 358 -13.83 11.60 -6.41
CA SER A 358 -14.85 12.65 -6.58
C SER A 358 -15.78 12.32 -7.76
N GLU A 359 -15.25 11.84 -8.87
CA GLU A 359 -16.04 11.35 -10.01
C GLU A 359 -16.98 10.20 -9.61
N LEU A 360 -16.43 9.16 -8.96
CA LEU A 360 -17.22 8.00 -8.52
C LEU A 360 -18.30 8.38 -7.49
N LYS A 361 -18.01 9.35 -6.62
CA LYS A 361 -19.02 9.92 -5.71
C LYS A 361 -20.15 10.58 -6.48
N GLY A 362 -19.83 11.41 -7.48
CA GLY A 362 -20.83 12.04 -8.34
C GLY A 362 -21.67 11.02 -9.12
N GLU A 363 -21.04 9.99 -9.68
CA GLU A 363 -21.74 8.89 -10.35
C GLU A 363 -22.68 8.13 -9.37
N SER A 364 -22.21 7.86 -8.15
CA SER A 364 -23.01 7.20 -7.12
C SER A 364 -24.20 8.05 -6.67
N GLU A 365 -24.03 9.37 -6.57
CA GLU A 365 -25.11 10.30 -6.24
C GLU A 365 -26.17 10.33 -7.34
N LEU A 366 -25.74 10.39 -8.61
CA LEU A 366 -26.64 10.34 -9.75
C LEU A 366 -27.40 9.00 -9.82
N GLN A 367 -26.72 7.88 -9.58
CA GLN A 367 -27.38 6.56 -9.51
C GLN A 367 -28.41 6.50 -8.37
N ARG A 368 -28.09 7.06 -7.20
CA ARG A 368 -29.04 7.15 -6.08
C ARG A 368 -30.26 8.00 -6.45
N GLU A 369 -30.07 9.12 -7.14
CA GLU A 369 -31.17 9.99 -7.58
C GLU A 369 -32.07 9.30 -8.60
N THR A 370 -31.49 8.64 -9.60
CA THR A 370 -32.25 7.87 -10.59
C THR A 370 -33.03 6.72 -9.94
N GLN A 371 -32.42 5.99 -9.01
CA GLN A 371 -33.12 4.96 -8.24
C GLN A 371 -34.31 5.54 -7.47
N GLN A 372 -34.13 6.69 -6.78
CA GLN A 372 -35.23 7.34 -6.07
C GLN A 372 -36.35 7.79 -7.02
N CYS A 373 -36.04 8.27 -8.23
CA CYS A 373 -37.06 8.60 -9.23
C CYS A 373 -37.86 7.37 -9.65
N LEU A 374 -37.18 6.26 -9.97
CA LEU A 374 -37.82 4.99 -10.32
C LEU A 374 -38.67 4.42 -9.18
N GLU A 375 -38.21 4.57 -7.93
CA GLU A 375 -38.99 4.17 -6.75
C GLU A 375 -40.30 4.97 -6.63
N ARG A 376 -40.25 6.29 -6.87
CA ARG A 376 -41.46 7.13 -6.89
C ARG A 376 -42.41 6.75 -8.03
N GLU A 377 -41.87 6.47 -9.22
CA GLU A 377 -42.67 6.02 -10.36
C GLU A 377 -43.33 4.67 -10.10
N ARG A 378 -42.58 3.72 -9.53
CA ARG A 378 -43.13 2.42 -9.08
C ARG A 378 -44.27 2.64 -8.10
N ASP A 379 -44.09 3.47 -7.08
CA ASP A 379 -45.13 3.71 -6.06
C ASP A 379 -46.38 4.33 -6.70
N SER A 380 -46.22 5.29 -7.62
CA SER A 380 -47.33 5.86 -8.39
C SER A 380 -48.05 4.82 -9.26
N LEU A 381 -47.33 3.91 -9.90
CA LEU A 381 -47.91 2.84 -10.71
C LEU A 381 -48.64 1.81 -9.84
N VAL A 382 -48.10 1.51 -8.66
CA VAL A 382 -48.76 0.64 -7.67
C VAL A 382 -50.08 1.27 -7.23
N ASP A 383 -50.10 2.57 -6.93
CA ASP A 383 -51.33 3.29 -6.57
C ASP A 383 -52.36 3.30 -7.71
N GLU A 384 -51.92 3.48 -8.96
CA GLU A 384 -52.77 3.38 -10.15
C GLU A 384 -53.39 1.99 -10.28
N VAL A 385 -52.59 0.93 -10.15
CA VAL A 385 -53.08 -0.46 -10.20
C VAL A 385 -54.11 -0.74 -9.11
N HIS A 386 -53.88 -0.26 -7.88
CA HIS A 386 -54.87 -0.38 -6.80
C HIS A 386 -56.17 0.34 -7.15
N ARG A 387 -56.10 1.54 -7.74
CA ARG A 387 -57.29 2.29 -8.16
C ARG A 387 -58.06 1.57 -9.27
N LEU A 388 -57.36 1.07 -10.29
CA LEU A 388 -57.95 0.30 -11.37
C LEU A 388 -58.58 -1.00 -10.86
N HIS A 389 -57.96 -1.66 -9.89
CA HIS A 389 -58.55 -2.84 -9.25
C HIS A 389 -59.87 -2.50 -8.52
N LEU A 390 -59.92 -1.38 -7.79
CA LEU A 390 -61.17 -0.90 -7.17
C LEU A 390 -62.25 -0.57 -8.21
N GLU A 391 -61.86 -0.02 -9.37
CA GLU A 391 -62.77 0.17 -10.51
C GLU A 391 -63.27 -1.15 -11.09
N GLU A 392 -62.40 -2.14 -11.26
CA GLU A 392 -62.76 -3.48 -11.73
C GLU A 392 -63.74 -4.17 -10.79
N VAL A 393 -63.53 -4.08 -9.47
CA VAL A 393 -64.45 -4.61 -8.46
C VAL A 393 -65.83 -3.94 -8.58
N ARG A 394 -65.87 -2.60 -8.67
CA ARG A 394 -67.12 -1.85 -8.88
C ARG A 394 -67.82 -2.24 -10.18
N TRP A 395 -67.07 -2.44 -11.26
CA TRP A 395 -67.62 -2.88 -12.54
C TRP A 395 -68.23 -4.27 -12.44
N LYS A 396 -67.55 -5.23 -11.78
CA LYS A 396 -68.07 -6.59 -11.54
C LYS A 396 -69.39 -6.56 -10.76
N GLU A 397 -69.47 -5.75 -9.70
CA GLU A 397 -70.73 -5.56 -8.94
C GLU A 397 -71.85 -4.99 -9.81
N MET A 398 -71.54 -4.03 -10.68
CA MET A 398 -72.52 -3.45 -11.61
C MET A 398 -72.98 -4.45 -12.67
N GLU A 399 -72.08 -5.28 -13.20
CA GLU A 399 -72.42 -6.32 -14.17
C GLU A 399 -73.29 -7.42 -13.52
N GLU A 400 -73.00 -7.78 -12.26
CA GLU A 400 -73.87 -8.70 -11.51
C GLU A 400 -75.27 -8.13 -11.29
N LYS A 401 -75.39 -6.85 -10.91
CA LYS A 401 -76.68 -6.17 -10.79
C LYS A 401 -77.44 -6.15 -12.11
N LYS A 402 -76.76 -5.85 -13.22
CA LYS A 402 -77.35 -5.89 -14.56
C LYS A 402 -77.88 -7.30 -14.88
N ARG A 403 -77.09 -8.35 -14.66
CA ARG A 403 -77.50 -9.74 -14.89
C ARG A 403 -78.72 -10.14 -14.05
N ASN A 404 -78.79 -9.68 -12.80
CA ASN A 404 -79.95 -9.91 -11.92
C ASN A 404 -81.19 -9.18 -12.46
N LEU A 405 -81.07 -7.91 -12.87
CA LEU A 405 -82.16 -7.17 -13.50
C LEU A 405 -82.63 -7.80 -14.82
N GLU A 406 -81.72 -8.32 -15.65
CA GLU A 406 -82.06 -9.06 -16.87
C GLU A 406 -82.86 -10.33 -16.55
N MET A 407 -82.51 -11.04 -15.47
CA MET A 407 -83.25 -12.22 -15.01
C MET A 407 -84.65 -11.85 -14.53
N GLU A 408 -84.77 -10.81 -13.70
CA GLU A 408 -86.06 -10.27 -13.25
C GLU A 408 -86.92 -9.80 -14.43
N LEU A 409 -86.32 -9.15 -15.43
CA LEU A 409 -87.00 -8.72 -16.65
C LEU A 409 -87.49 -9.92 -17.49
N SER A 410 -86.68 -10.98 -17.60
CA SER A 410 -87.11 -12.23 -18.24
C SER A 410 -88.29 -12.88 -17.49
N ASP A 411 -88.25 -12.91 -16.16
CA ASP A 411 -89.30 -13.55 -15.37
C ASP A 411 -90.60 -12.73 -15.36
N THR A 412 -90.50 -11.40 -15.31
CA THR A 412 -91.65 -10.51 -15.52
C THR A 412 -92.21 -10.64 -16.94
N GLN A 413 -91.37 -10.80 -17.96
CA GLN A 413 -91.82 -11.09 -19.32
C GLN A 413 -92.58 -12.44 -19.40
N LYS A 414 -92.07 -13.51 -18.80
CA LYS A 414 -92.78 -14.81 -18.74
C LYS A 414 -94.11 -14.70 -18.00
N LEU A 415 -94.18 -13.92 -16.92
CA LEU A 415 -95.42 -13.65 -16.20
C LEU A 415 -96.41 -12.89 -17.07
N LEU A 416 -95.94 -11.88 -17.80
CA LEU A 416 -96.73 -11.13 -18.76
C LEU A 416 -97.27 -12.05 -19.86
N ASP A 417 -96.44 -12.89 -20.47
CA ASP A 417 -96.86 -13.85 -21.50
C ASP A 417 -97.92 -14.83 -20.98
N LYS A 418 -97.78 -15.29 -19.73
CA LYS A 418 -98.80 -16.13 -19.07
C LYS A 418 -100.13 -15.40 -18.91
N GLU A 419 -100.10 -14.14 -18.45
CA GLU A 419 -101.32 -13.32 -18.33
C GLU A 419 -101.93 -12.99 -19.69
N SER A 420 -101.12 -12.69 -20.71
CA SER A 420 -101.56 -12.52 -22.09
C SER A 420 -102.20 -13.81 -22.63
N ALA A 421 -101.63 -14.98 -22.37
CA ALA A 421 -102.21 -16.25 -22.77
C ALA A 421 -103.54 -16.54 -22.05
N LYS A 422 -103.63 -16.23 -20.74
CA LYS A 422 -104.90 -16.29 -19.98
C LYS A 422 -105.93 -15.35 -20.58
N TYR A 423 -105.56 -14.10 -20.87
CA TYR A 423 -106.40 -13.11 -21.51
C TYR A 423 -106.90 -13.59 -22.88
N HIS A 424 -106.04 -14.11 -23.75
CA HIS A 424 -106.45 -14.68 -25.03
C HIS A 424 -107.33 -15.92 -24.87
N SER A 425 -107.14 -16.72 -23.82
CA SER A 425 -108.01 -17.86 -23.52
C SER A 425 -109.40 -17.39 -23.07
N THR A 426 -109.49 -16.42 -22.16
CA THR A 426 -110.77 -15.86 -21.71
C THR A 426 -111.46 -15.10 -22.84
N GLN A 427 -110.71 -14.40 -23.69
CA GLN A 427 -111.22 -13.78 -24.91
C GLN A 427 -111.84 -14.83 -25.85
N ARG A 428 -111.14 -15.93 -26.15
CA ARG A 428 -111.70 -17.03 -26.96
C ARG A 428 -112.93 -17.68 -26.32
N GLN A 429 -112.95 -17.85 -25.00
CA GLN A 429 -114.14 -18.33 -24.28
C GLN A 429 -115.31 -17.35 -24.40
N HIS A 430 -115.05 -16.04 -24.30
CA HIS A 430 -116.06 -15.01 -24.50
C HIS A 430 -116.59 -15.02 -25.94
N GLU A 431 -115.70 -15.08 -26.94
CA GLU A 431 -116.08 -15.22 -28.36
C GLU A 431 -116.93 -16.47 -28.60
N ALA A 432 -116.56 -17.61 -28.01
CA ALA A 432 -117.34 -18.86 -28.09
C ALA A 432 -118.70 -18.75 -27.38
N MET A 433 -118.76 -18.07 -26.22
CA MET A 433 -120.01 -17.79 -25.51
C MET A 433 -120.94 -16.90 -26.33
N VAL A 434 -120.42 -15.84 -26.95
CA VAL A 434 -121.17 -14.96 -27.85
C VAL A 434 -121.65 -15.73 -29.08
N ALA A 435 -120.82 -16.58 -29.67
CA ALA A 435 -121.22 -17.44 -30.78
C ALA A 435 -122.37 -18.41 -30.39
N LYS A 436 -122.31 -19.02 -29.20
CA LYS A 436 -123.40 -19.85 -28.67
C LYS A 436 -124.67 -19.05 -28.42
N GLN A 437 -124.57 -17.87 -27.84
CA GLN A 437 -125.73 -16.98 -27.65
C GLN A 437 -126.36 -16.61 -28.99
N ARG A 438 -125.55 -16.30 -30.01
CA ARG A 438 -126.04 -16.04 -31.38
C ARG A 438 -126.74 -17.25 -31.98
N ALA A 439 -126.16 -18.45 -31.89
CA ALA A 439 -126.79 -19.67 -32.39
C ALA A 439 -128.10 -20.02 -31.64
N LEU A 440 -128.17 -19.74 -30.34
CA LEU A 440 -129.42 -19.88 -29.57
C LEU A 440 -130.47 -18.87 -30.02
N LEU A 441 -130.09 -17.62 -30.29
CA LEU A 441 -130.99 -16.63 -30.88
C LEU A 441 -131.50 -17.10 -32.24
N GLU A 442 -130.63 -17.55 -33.14
CA GLU A 442 -131.03 -18.09 -34.45
C GLU A 442 -131.97 -19.31 -34.32
N ARG A 443 -131.77 -20.16 -33.31
CA ARG A 443 -132.70 -21.29 -33.04
C ARG A 443 -134.04 -20.81 -32.49
N VAL A 444 -134.05 -19.79 -31.64
CA VAL A 444 -135.28 -19.15 -31.16
C VAL A 444 -136.03 -18.53 -32.35
N ASP A 445 -135.33 -17.81 -33.22
CA ASP A 445 -135.91 -17.24 -34.44
C ASP A 445 -136.46 -18.34 -35.35
N ALA A 446 -135.72 -19.44 -35.54
CA ALA A 446 -136.21 -20.60 -36.30
C ALA A 446 -137.44 -21.26 -35.65
N LEU A 447 -137.52 -21.30 -34.32
CA LEU A 447 -138.70 -21.80 -33.60
C LEU A 447 -139.88 -20.84 -33.75
N VAL A 448 -139.64 -19.53 -33.74
CA VAL A 448 -140.67 -18.52 -34.04
C VAL A 448 -141.20 -18.73 -35.46
N GLN A 449 -140.31 -18.88 -36.45
CA GLN A 449 -140.72 -19.21 -37.82
C GLN A 449 -141.52 -20.51 -37.89
N GLN A 450 -141.12 -21.56 -37.15
CA GLN A 450 -141.88 -22.81 -37.08
C GLN A 450 -143.26 -22.61 -36.44
N CYS A 451 -143.39 -21.75 -35.42
CA CYS A 451 -144.68 -21.41 -34.84
C CYS A 451 -145.57 -20.62 -35.81
N GLU A 452 -145.00 -19.67 -36.54
CA GLU A 452 -145.70 -18.89 -37.58
C GLU A 452 -146.14 -19.79 -38.74
N GLU A 453 -145.30 -20.72 -39.18
CA GLU A 453 -145.60 -21.68 -40.26
C GLU A 453 -146.67 -22.70 -39.82
N LEU A 454 -146.66 -23.13 -38.55
CA LEU A 454 -147.74 -23.93 -37.96
C LEU A 454 -149.04 -23.15 -37.81
N GLN A 455 -148.98 -21.85 -37.49
CA GLN A 455 -150.16 -20.98 -37.48
C GLN A 455 -150.74 -20.81 -38.88
N SER A 456 -149.90 -20.57 -39.90
CA SER A 456 -150.33 -20.48 -41.29
C SER A 456 -150.96 -21.78 -41.77
N ARG A 457 -150.38 -22.93 -41.42
CA ARG A 457 -150.98 -24.26 -41.72
C ARG A 457 -152.28 -24.51 -40.98
N LEU A 458 -152.44 -23.93 -39.79
CA LEU A 458 -153.69 -24.00 -39.03
C LEU A 458 -154.77 -23.13 -39.68
N GLU A 459 -154.44 -21.91 -40.10
CA GLU A 459 -155.32 -21.04 -40.88
C GLU A 459 -155.75 -21.72 -42.19
N GLU A 460 -154.81 -22.31 -42.94
CA GLU A 460 -155.11 -23.10 -44.14
C GLU A 460 -156.07 -24.28 -43.83
N CYS A 461 -155.87 -24.99 -42.72
CA CYS A 461 -156.78 -26.06 -42.27
C CYS A 461 -158.15 -25.55 -41.79
N GLU A 462 -158.22 -24.35 -41.23
CA GLU A 462 -159.48 -23.72 -40.78
C GLU A 462 -160.30 -23.21 -41.98
N ASP A 463 -159.63 -22.66 -42.99
CA ASP A 463 -160.23 -22.27 -44.27
C ASP A 463 -160.73 -23.51 -45.02
N GLU A 464 -159.92 -24.57 -45.15
CA GLU A 464 -160.34 -25.87 -45.70
C GLU A 464 -161.54 -26.47 -44.94
N LYS A 465 -161.62 -26.27 -43.62
CA LYS A 465 -162.74 -26.75 -42.79
C LYS A 465 -164.01 -25.92 -43.00
N THR A 466 -163.91 -24.63 -43.28
CA THR A 466 -165.07 -23.79 -43.63
C THR A 466 -165.59 -24.10 -45.04
N GLU A 467 -164.68 -24.37 -45.98
CA GLU A 467 -165.02 -24.76 -47.35
C GLU A 467 -165.61 -26.20 -47.40
N LEU A 468 -165.13 -27.10 -46.54
CA LEU A 468 -165.69 -28.44 -46.32
C LEU A 468 -167.03 -28.43 -45.56
N THR A 469 -167.35 -27.40 -44.77
CA THR A 469 -168.66 -27.31 -44.08
C THR A 469 -169.76 -26.73 -44.97
N ASP A 470 -169.44 -25.84 -45.92
CA ASP A 470 -170.40 -25.33 -46.91
C ASP A 470 -170.68 -26.32 -48.04
N THR A 471 -169.69 -27.13 -48.44
CA THR A 471 -169.87 -28.20 -49.44
C THR A 471 -170.57 -29.46 -48.89
N LEU A 472 -170.60 -29.66 -47.56
CA LEU A 472 -171.27 -30.78 -46.88
C LEU A 472 -172.81 -30.68 -46.81
N THR A 473 -173.41 -29.52 -47.10
CA THR A 473 -174.87 -29.33 -47.07
C THR A 473 -175.55 -29.50 -48.43
N HIS A 474 -174.81 -29.44 -49.54
CA HIS A 474 -175.36 -29.55 -50.90
C HIS A 474 -175.14 -30.95 -51.55
N THR A 475 -174.31 -31.81 -50.96
CA THR A 475 -173.92 -33.12 -51.53
C THR A 475 -174.38 -34.33 -50.71
N THR A 476 -175.46 -34.19 -49.93
CA THR A 476 -176.07 -35.27 -49.12
C THR A 476 -177.44 -35.75 -49.62
N GLN A 477 -177.83 -35.45 -50.87
CA GLN A 477 -179.05 -36.02 -51.46
C GLN A 477 -178.84 -37.12 -52.52
N GLU A 478 -177.65 -37.32 -53.11
CA GLU A 478 -177.50 -38.39 -54.11
C GLU A 478 -176.16 -39.14 -54.05
N ARG A 479 -176.21 -40.22 -53.25
CA ARG A 479 -175.55 -41.52 -53.44
C ARG A 479 -174.05 -41.66 -53.15
N GLU A 480 -173.84 -42.16 -51.93
CA GLU A 480 -172.78 -43.05 -51.48
C GLU A 480 -172.75 -44.39 -52.24
N HIS A 481 -171.66 -45.13 -52.44
CA HIS A 481 -170.21 -44.99 -52.19
C HIS A 481 -169.53 -46.20 -52.90
N THR A 482 -168.19 -46.15 -53.04
CA THR A 482 -167.26 -47.11 -53.71
C THR A 482 -166.97 -46.77 -55.19
N ALA A 483 -165.76 -46.78 -55.75
CA ALA A 483 -164.47 -47.37 -55.39
C ALA A 483 -163.29 -46.71 -56.15
N GLY A 484 -162.05 -46.96 -55.70
CA GLY A 484 -160.89 -47.26 -56.56
C GLY A 484 -159.86 -46.13 -56.83
N THR A 485 -158.68 -46.07 -56.17
CA THR A 485 -157.34 -46.68 -56.41
C THR A 485 -156.36 -45.92 -57.35
N THR A 486 -155.08 -45.85 -56.89
CA THR A 486 -153.77 -45.69 -57.60
C THR A 486 -153.38 -44.26 -58.06
N HIS A 487 -152.14 -43.75 -57.92
CA HIS A 487 -150.82 -44.30 -58.30
C HIS A 487 -149.63 -43.53 -57.64
N THR A 488 -148.55 -44.26 -57.27
CA THR A 488 -147.06 -44.09 -57.46
C THR A 488 -146.40 -42.68 -57.50
N ALA A 489 -145.16 -42.38 -57.05
CA ALA A 489 -143.86 -43.11 -56.96
C ALA A 489 -142.88 -42.31 -56.03
N GLU A 490 -142.07 -42.96 -55.17
CA GLU A 490 -140.59 -43.20 -55.26
C GLU A 490 -139.67 -41.97 -55.08
N GLY A 491 -138.53 -41.98 -54.37
CA GLY A 491 -137.74 -42.99 -53.64
C GLY A 491 -136.44 -42.34 -53.12
N GLY A 492 -135.98 -42.63 -51.89
CA GLY A 492 -134.79 -43.47 -51.59
C GLY A 492 -133.56 -42.62 -51.18
N LYS A 493 -132.53 -43.07 -50.44
CA LYS A 493 -132.19 -44.28 -49.66
C LYS A 493 -130.90 -43.89 -48.86
N HIS A 494 -130.83 -44.14 -47.54
CA HIS A 494 -130.09 -45.24 -46.90
C HIS A 494 -128.56 -45.18 -47.09
N THR A 495 -127.78 -44.82 -46.07
CA THR A 495 -127.32 -45.61 -44.89
C THR A 495 -126.25 -46.66 -45.18
N HIS A 496 -125.26 -46.67 -44.27
CA HIS A 496 -124.41 -47.81 -43.89
C HIS A 496 -123.35 -48.23 -44.92
N THR A 497 -122.10 -48.57 -44.58
CA THR A 497 -121.35 -48.77 -43.32
C THR A 497 -119.92 -49.12 -43.75
N HIS A 498 -118.99 -49.08 -42.79
CA HIS A 498 -117.75 -49.84 -42.77
C HIS A 498 -116.60 -49.28 -43.63
N THR A 499 -115.71 -48.48 -43.04
CA THR A 499 -114.50 -48.89 -42.29
C THR A 499 -113.42 -49.56 -43.13
N HIS A 500 -112.18 -49.10 -42.88
CA HIS A 500 -110.96 -49.90 -42.91
C HIS A 500 -110.11 -50.03 -44.20
N THR A 501 -109.99 -49.00 -45.04
CA THR A 501 -108.96 -49.02 -46.12
C THR A 501 -108.26 -47.69 -46.50
N LEU A 502 -108.46 -46.56 -45.78
CA LEU A 502 -107.90 -45.26 -46.21
C LEU A 502 -106.93 -44.55 -45.24
N THR A 503 -106.60 -45.15 -44.09
CA THR A 503 -105.66 -44.56 -43.11
C THR A 503 -104.20 -44.98 -43.31
N HIS A 504 -103.94 -46.02 -44.11
CA HIS A 504 -102.58 -46.57 -44.30
C HIS A 504 -101.78 -45.88 -45.43
N THR A 505 -102.41 -45.10 -46.31
CA THR A 505 -101.76 -44.41 -47.44
C THR A 505 -101.34 -42.98 -47.14
N GLN A 506 -101.86 -42.35 -46.09
CA GLN A 506 -101.47 -41.00 -45.67
C GLN A 506 -100.40 -41.00 -44.55
N GLN A 507 -100.37 -42.03 -43.70
CA GLN A 507 -99.32 -42.19 -42.67
C GLN A 507 -97.97 -42.68 -43.25
N LYS A 508 -97.97 -43.33 -44.42
CA LYS A 508 -96.73 -43.77 -45.09
C LYS A 508 -95.92 -42.64 -45.75
N SER A 509 -96.57 -41.56 -46.19
CA SER A 509 -95.88 -40.40 -46.78
C SER A 509 -95.25 -39.48 -45.73
N GLU A 510 -95.87 -39.35 -44.55
CA GLU A 510 -95.30 -38.58 -43.43
C GLU A 510 -94.11 -39.30 -42.78
N LEU A 511 -94.15 -40.64 -42.65
CA LEU A 511 -93.01 -41.43 -42.16
C LEU A 511 -91.82 -41.44 -43.12
N LEU A 512 -92.04 -41.41 -44.44
CA LEU A 512 -90.96 -41.32 -45.43
C LEU A 512 -90.35 -39.91 -45.47
N SER A 513 -91.15 -38.84 -45.39
CA SER A 513 -90.67 -37.46 -45.30
C SER A 513 -89.86 -37.21 -44.01
N LEU A 514 -90.34 -37.71 -42.86
CA LEU A 514 -89.60 -37.64 -41.60
C LEU A 514 -88.33 -38.49 -41.61
N ASN A 515 -88.33 -39.63 -42.30
CA ASN A 515 -87.13 -40.47 -42.43
C ASN A 515 -86.10 -39.87 -43.39
N GLU A 516 -86.52 -39.24 -44.49
CA GLU A 516 -85.64 -38.47 -45.39
C GLU A 516 -85.03 -37.25 -44.68
N ASP A 517 -85.80 -36.52 -43.87
CA ASP A 517 -85.27 -35.39 -43.11
C ASP A 517 -84.36 -35.83 -41.95
N ARG A 518 -84.64 -36.99 -41.34
CA ARG A 518 -83.73 -37.62 -40.37
C ARG A 518 -82.43 -38.08 -41.03
N GLU A 519 -82.49 -38.67 -42.22
CA GLU A 519 -81.28 -39.02 -42.99
C GLU A 519 -80.48 -37.79 -43.41
N LYS A 520 -81.13 -36.70 -43.86
CA LYS A 520 -80.45 -35.42 -44.15
C LYS A 520 -79.80 -34.82 -42.92
N GLN A 521 -80.45 -34.89 -41.76
CA GLN A 521 -79.86 -34.43 -40.49
C GLN A 521 -78.69 -35.32 -40.06
N CYS A 522 -78.76 -36.64 -40.25
CA CYS A 522 -77.65 -37.55 -39.98
C CYS A 522 -76.45 -37.31 -40.92
N VAL A 523 -76.68 -37.00 -42.19
CA VAL A 523 -75.61 -36.63 -43.13
C VAL A 523 -74.97 -35.32 -42.71
N ARG A 524 -75.75 -34.28 -42.40
CA ARG A 524 -75.22 -32.99 -41.91
C ARG A 524 -74.46 -33.12 -40.60
N LEU A 525 -74.93 -33.96 -39.67
CA LEU A 525 -74.20 -34.24 -38.43
C LEU A 525 -72.88 -34.96 -38.71
N ARG A 526 -72.86 -35.92 -39.65
CA ARG A 526 -71.64 -36.61 -40.05
C ARG A 526 -70.65 -35.67 -40.75
N GLU A 527 -71.13 -34.79 -41.63
CA GLU A 527 -70.30 -33.75 -42.27
C GLU A 527 -69.76 -32.73 -41.26
N LEU A 528 -70.53 -32.41 -40.21
CA LEU A 528 -70.07 -31.57 -39.11
C LEU A 528 -69.04 -32.28 -38.23
N GLU A 529 -69.26 -33.55 -37.90
CA GLU A 529 -68.28 -34.38 -37.18
C GLU A 529 -66.99 -34.52 -37.98
N GLU A 530 -67.08 -34.69 -39.30
CA GLU A 530 -65.93 -34.74 -40.22
C GLU A 530 -65.23 -33.37 -40.32
N CYS A 531 -65.97 -32.26 -40.37
CA CYS A 531 -65.39 -30.91 -40.29
C CYS A 531 -64.68 -30.65 -38.95
N VAL A 532 -65.28 -31.08 -37.83
CA VAL A 532 -64.70 -30.90 -36.49
C VAL A 532 -63.45 -31.75 -36.32
N SER A 533 -63.46 -32.99 -36.81
CA SER A 533 -62.27 -33.85 -36.79
C SER A 533 -61.17 -33.30 -37.70
N GLY A 534 -61.51 -32.82 -38.90
CA GLY A 534 -60.57 -32.11 -39.78
C GLY A 534 -59.95 -30.87 -39.14
N LEU A 535 -60.76 -30.01 -38.53
CA LEU A 535 -60.26 -28.83 -37.80
C LEU A 535 -59.40 -29.20 -36.59
N THR A 536 -59.70 -30.32 -35.93
CA THR A 536 -58.90 -30.82 -34.79
C THR A 536 -57.55 -31.34 -35.26
N GLU A 537 -57.51 -32.06 -36.39
CA GLU A 537 -56.26 -32.48 -37.04
C GLU A 537 -55.45 -31.28 -37.54
N ASP A 538 -56.10 -30.28 -38.14
CA ASP A 538 -55.44 -29.04 -38.58
C ASP A 538 -54.86 -28.27 -37.39
N LEU A 539 -55.56 -28.22 -36.25
CA LEU A 539 -55.05 -27.61 -35.02
C LEU A 539 -53.84 -28.37 -34.49
N GLN A 540 -53.89 -29.70 -34.45
CA GLN A 540 -52.75 -30.52 -34.04
C GLN A 540 -51.56 -30.39 -35.00
N GLN A 541 -51.80 -30.33 -36.31
CA GLN A 541 -50.76 -30.06 -37.30
C GLN A 541 -50.19 -28.65 -37.17
N ALA A 542 -51.01 -27.65 -36.85
CA ALA A 542 -50.55 -26.28 -36.60
C ALA A 542 -49.70 -26.21 -35.32
N GLU A 543 -50.09 -26.89 -34.25
CA GLU A 543 -49.33 -26.99 -33.01
C GLU A 543 -47.99 -27.73 -33.22
N GLU A 544 -47.99 -28.83 -33.99
CA GLU A 544 -46.75 -29.55 -34.33
C GLU A 544 -45.84 -28.68 -35.23
N ARG A 545 -46.42 -27.95 -36.19
CA ARG A 545 -45.67 -26.98 -37.01
C ARG A 545 -45.07 -25.88 -36.14
N GLU A 546 -45.82 -25.34 -35.18
CA GLU A 546 -45.30 -24.34 -34.25
C GLU A 546 -44.15 -24.92 -33.41
N ARG A 547 -44.31 -26.12 -32.86
CA ARG A 547 -43.27 -26.82 -32.10
C ARG A 547 -42.00 -27.01 -32.93
N ILE A 548 -42.13 -27.45 -34.19
CA ILE A 548 -41.01 -27.65 -35.11
C ILE A 548 -40.37 -26.32 -35.50
N LEU A 549 -41.15 -25.26 -35.75
CA LEU A 549 -40.62 -23.93 -36.09
C LEU A 549 -39.90 -23.28 -34.91
N VAL A 550 -40.33 -23.56 -33.68
CA VAL A 550 -39.64 -23.10 -32.47
C VAL A 550 -38.33 -23.88 -32.24
N ALA A 551 -38.32 -25.20 -32.47
CA ALA A 551 -37.13 -26.03 -32.36
C ALA A 551 -36.11 -25.73 -33.48
N PHE A 552 -36.60 -25.45 -34.70
CA PHE A 552 -35.81 -25.19 -35.90
C PHE A 552 -36.29 -23.91 -36.62
N PRO A 553 -35.90 -22.71 -36.13
CA PRO A 553 -36.34 -21.43 -36.69
C PRO A 553 -35.99 -21.22 -38.18
N GLU A 554 -34.93 -21.90 -38.65
CA GLU A 554 -34.46 -21.88 -40.04
C GLU A 554 -35.45 -22.50 -41.05
N LEU A 555 -36.46 -23.24 -40.57
CA LEU A 555 -37.48 -23.87 -41.42
C LEU A 555 -38.66 -22.93 -41.75
N ASN A 556 -38.68 -21.71 -41.18
CA ASN A 556 -39.74 -20.75 -41.47
C ASN A 556 -39.46 -20.03 -42.80
N PRO A 557 -40.33 -20.17 -43.84
CA PRO A 557 -40.12 -19.52 -45.13
C PRO A 557 -40.12 -17.97 -45.08
N GLN A 558 -40.49 -17.36 -43.95
CA GLN A 558 -40.39 -15.90 -43.74
C GLN A 558 -39.09 -15.44 -43.03
N HIS A 559 -38.20 -16.35 -42.61
CA HIS A 559 -36.98 -16.02 -41.84
C HIS A 559 -35.70 -15.90 -42.67
N THR A 560 -35.78 -15.83 -44.00
CA THR A 560 -34.62 -15.40 -44.81
C THR A 560 -34.54 -13.88 -44.80
N THR A 561 -33.69 -13.36 -43.92
CA THR A 561 -33.35 -11.94 -43.63
C THR A 561 -34.26 -11.24 -42.60
N PRO A 562 -33.68 -10.61 -41.55
CA PRO A 562 -34.46 -9.78 -40.65
C PRO A 562 -34.93 -8.55 -41.43
N GLN A 563 -36.21 -8.53 -41.81
CA GLN A 563 -36.88 -7.31 -42.25
C GLN A 563 -37.01 -6.41 -41.01
N SER A 564 -35.99 -5.59 -40.77
CA SER A 564 -36.08 -4.46 -39.85
C SER A 564 -37.18 -3.55 -40.39
N THR A 565 -38.28 -3.40 -39.66
CA THR A 565 -39.39 -2.51 -40.01
C THR A 565 -38.94 -1.04 -40.03
N GLY A 566 -37.72 -0.77 -39.56
CA GLY A 566 -37.14 0.58 -39.43
C GLY A 566 -37.50 1.24 -38.10
N ASP A 567 -38.34 0.58 -37.30
CA ASP A 567 -38.67 0.93 -35.93
C ASP A 567 -38.10 -0.14 -34.99
N VAL A 568 -36.98 0.21 -34.35
CA VAL A 568 -36.25 -0.66 -33.43
C VAL A 568 -37.12 -1.11 -32.26
N LEU A 569 -38.09 -0.29 -31.82
CA LEU A 569 -38.97 -0.65 -30.71
C LEU A 569 -39.99 -1.72 -31.13
N CYS A 570 -40.63 -1.56 -32.29
CA CYS A 570 -41.52 -2.58 -32.85
C CYS A 570 -40.76 -3.90 -33.11
N ASP A 571 -39.55 -3.80 -33.67
CA ASP A 571 -38.74 -4.98 -33.98
C ASP A 571 -38.28 -5.69 -32.69
N MET A 572 -37.89 -4.94 -31.65
CA MET A 572 -37.58 -5.50 -30.32
C MET A 572 -38.80 -6.11 -29.64
N GLU A 573 -39.99 -5.51 -29.78
CA GLU A 573 -41.23 -6.04 -29.21
C GLU A 573 -41.63 -7.35 -29.90
N GLN A 574 -41.52 -7.42 -31.23
CA GLN A 574 -41.75 -8.64 -32.00
C GLN A 574 -40.74 -9.73 -31.63
N GLN A 575 -39.46 -9.37 -31.45
CA GLN A 575 -38.43 -10.31 -31.00
C GLN A 575 -38.67 -10.81 -29.57
N LEU A 576 -39.13 -9.93 -28.67
CA LEU A 576 -39.55 -10.30 -27.31
C LEU A 576 -40.74 -11.25 -27.31
N LYS A 577 -41.75 -11.02 -28.16
CA LYS A 577 -42.89 -11.92 -28.34
C LYS A 577 -42.44 -13.30 -28.84
N ALA A 578 -41.59 -13.34 -29.86
CA ALA A 578 -41.03 -14.59 -30.38
C ALA A 578 -40.21 -15.34 -29.33
N ASN A 579 -39.36 -14.65 -28.58
CA ASN A 579 -38.59 -15.24 -27.48
C ASN A 579 -39.49 -15.75 -26.35
N SER A 580 -40.55 -15.01 -26.02
CA SER A 580 -41.53 -15.41 -24.98
C SER A 580 -42.24 -16.71 -25.35
N MET A 581 -42.62 -16.88 -26.62
CA MET A 581 -43.19 -18.14 -27.11
C MET A 581 -42.17 -19.28 -27.08
N ARG A 582 -40.93 -19.03 -27.52
CA ARG A 582 -39.84 -20.03 -27.47
C ARG A 582 -39.55 -20.51 -26.05
N ILE A 583 -39.50 -19.60 -25.08
CA ILE A 583 -39.31 -19.94 -23.66
C ILE A 583 -40.45 -20.84 -23.18
N ARG A 584 -41.71 -20.48 -23.47
CA ARG A 584 -42.88 -21.27 -23.07
C ARG A 584 -42.85 -22.70 -23.61
N VAL A 585 -42.50 -22.87 -24.88
CA VAL A 585 -42.38 -24.20 -25.51
C VAL A 585 -41.25 -25.00 -24.87
N LEU A 586 -40.08 -24.39 -24.66
CA LEU A 586 -38.95 -25.04 -23.97
C LEU A 586 -39.29 -25.41 -22.52
N GLU A 587 -40.07 -24.60 -21.82
CA GLU A 587 -40.56 -24.90 -20.47
C GLU A 587 -41.52 -26.10 -20.47
N GLN A 588 -42.44 -26.16 -21.44
CA GLN A 588 -43.36 -27.29 -21.60
C GLN A 588 -42.61 -28.59 -21.94
N GLU A 589 -41.61 -28.52 -22.82
CA GLU A 589 -40.73 -29.67 -23.14
C GLU A 589 -39.90 -30.10 -21.93
N ASN A 590 -39.32 -29.15 -21.19
CA ASN A 590 -38.59 -29.45 -19.96
C ASN A 590 -39.49 -30.09 -18.89
N ALA A 591 -40.74 -29.63 -18.75
CA ALA A 591 -41.71 -30.26 -17.87
C ALA A 591 -42.06 -31.69 -18.32
N SER A 592 -42.23 -31.91 -19.62
CA SER A 592 -42.46 -33.24 -20.21
C SER A 592 -41.27 -34.18 -20.00
N LEU A 593 -40.03 -33.70 -20.20
CA LEU A 593 -38.79 -34.43 -19.93
C LEU A 593 -38.63 -34.72 -18.43
N THR A 594 -38.94 -33.76 -17.57
CA THR A 594 -38.91 -33.95 -16.10
C THR A 594 -39.91 -35.01 -15.66
N ASN A 595 -41.11 -35.00 -16.22
CA ASN A 595 -42.13 -36.02 -15.99
C ASN A 595 -41.70 -37.40 -16.52
N SER A 596 -41.06 -37.44 -17.69
CA SER A 596 -40.54 -38.69 -18.27
C SER A 596 -39.36 -39.25 -17.46
N LEU A 597 -38.47 -38.39 -16.96
CA LEU A 597 -37.40 -38.74 -16.02
C LEU A 597 -37.97 -39.21 -14.68
N ALA A 598 -39.05 -38.59 -14.18
CA ALA A 598 -39.73 -39.06 -12.98
C ALA A 598 -40.32 -40.46 -13.20
N LYS A 599 -40.97 -40.71 -14.35
CA LYS A 599 -41.48 -42.04 -14.72
C LYS A 599 -40.37 -43.10 -14.82
N LEU A 600 -39.21 -42.74 -15.39
CA LEU A 600 -38.02 -43.61 -15.44
C LEU A 600 -37.41 -43.87 -14.06
N LYS A 601 -37.42 -42.87 -13.16
CA LYS A 601 -36.99 -43.03 -11.75
C LYS A 601 -37.97 -43.86 -10.93
N HIS A 602 -39.24 -43.90 -11.31
CA HIS A 602 -40.29 -44.73 -10.69
C HIS A 602 -40.43 -46.11 -11.33
N THR A 603 -39.50 -46.53 -12.20
CA THR A 603 -39.41 -47.93 -12.66
C THR A 603 -38.57 -48.71 -11.63
N PRO A 604 -39.17 -49.60 -10.81
CA PRO A 604 -38.43 -50.29 -9.76
C PRO A 604 -37.44 -51.30 -10.36
N THR A 605 -36.18 -51.14 -10.01
CA THR A 605 -35.14 -52.17 -10.10
C THR A 605 -35.61 -53.41 -9.35
N PHE A 606 -35.88 -54.48 -10.10
CA PHE A 606 -36.27 -55.77 -9.57
C PHE A 606 -35.03 -56.48 -8.99
N THR A 607 -34.85 -56.43 -7.66
CA THR A 607 -34.00 -57.37 -6.92
C THR A 607 -34.75 -57.93 -5.71
N LEU A 608 -35.12 -59.21 -5.85
CA LEU A 608 -35.24 -60.27 -4.85
C LEU A 608 -36.02 -60.06 -3.53
N ARG A 609 -37.12 -60.85 -3.47
CA ARG A 609 -37.45 -61.89 -2.48
C ARG A 609 -38.49 -61.60 -1.37
N HIS A 610 -39.59 -62.34 -1.55
CA HIS A 610 -40.35 -63.16 -0.59
C HIS A 610 -41.41 -62.57 0.35
N GLN A 611 -42.63 -63.09 0.13
CA GLN A 611 -43.66 -63.55 1.09
C GLN A 611 -44.45 -62.43 1.81
N SER A 612 -45.76 -62.50 2.02
CA SER A 612 -46.77 -63.55 1.88
C SER A 612 -48.14 -62.90 2.18
N ALA A 613 -49.21 -63.39 1.53
CA ALA A 613 -50.65 -63.28 1.90
C ALA A 613 -51.29 -61.88 1.89
N GLY A 614 -52.48 -61.67 1.34
CA GLY A 614 -53.46 -62.54 0.71
C GLY A 614 -54.80 -61.79 0.61
N ASP A 615 -55.51 -61.98 -0.51
CA ASP A 615 -56.99 -62.06 -0.63
C ASP A 615 -57.84 -60.81 -0.28
N GLN A 616 -58.83 -60.33 -1.04
CA GLN A 616 -59.69 -60.93 -2.08
C GLN A 616 -60.13 -59.87 -3.12
N THR A 617 -60.33 -60.35 -4.34
CA THR A 617 -61.01 -59.73 -5.49
C THR A 617 -62.55 -59.71 -5.26
N PRO A 618 -63.40 -59.02 -6.06
CA PRO A 618 -63.61 -59.36 -7.48
C PRO A 618 -63.77 -58.17 -8.47
N CYS A 619 -63.00 -58.27 -9.54
CA CYS A 619 -63.29 -57.94 -10.95
C CYS A 619 -64.70 -58.44 -11.39
N PRO A 620 -65.27 -58.07 -12.57
CA PRO A 620 -64.54 -58.16 -13.85
C PRO A 620 -65.06 -57.18 -14.95
N ASP A 621 -64.64 -57.11 -16.22
CA ASP A 621 -63.87 -57.92 -17.18
C ASP A 621 -63.27 -56.91 -18.20
N SER A 622 -62.02 -57.04 -18.68
CA SER A 622 -61.53 -57.94 -19.76
C SER A 622 -62.19 -57.61 -21.12
N GLU A 623 -61.56 -57.61 -22.28
CA GLU A 623 -60.23 -57.92 -22.82
C GLU A 623 -60.37 -57.60 -24.33
N SER A 624 -59.40 -56.93 -24.97
CA SER A 624 -58.38 -57.55 -25.83
C SER A 624 -58.72 -57.59 -27.34
N LEU A 625 -57.63 -57.69 -28.10
CA LEU A 625 -57.46 -58.05 -29.51
C LEU A 625 -57.57 -56.91 -30.53
N GLU A 626 -56.43 -56.39 -30.99
CA GLU A 626 -55.55 -56.95 -32.06
C GLU A 626 -56.11 -56.71 -33.47
N ALA A 627 -55.36 -55.98 -34.30
CA ALA A 627 -54.75 -56.51 -35.55
C ALA A 627 -54.30 -55.40 -36.52
N GLU A 628 -53.00 -55.41 -36.77
CA GLU A 628 -52.33 -55.31 -38.09
C GLU A 628 -52.81 -54.32 -39.19
N ARG A 629 -51.92 -53.38 -39.54
CA ARG A 629 -51.16 -53.34 -40.83
C ARG A 629 -50.28 -52.08 -40.87
N ARG A 630 -48.96 -52.19 -40.72
CA ARG A 630 -47.91 -52.39 -41.75
C ARG A 630 -47.79 -51.28 -42.81
N GLU A 631 -46.64 -50.60 -42.72
CA GLU A 631 -45.74 -50.11 -43.78
C GLU A 631 -46.27 -49.16 -44.88
N ARG A 632 -45.66 -47.97 -44.96
CA ARG A 632 -44.52 -47.72 -45.88
C ARG A 632 -43.91 -46.34 -45.73
N ALA A 633 -42.59 -46.33 -45.54
CA ALA A 633 -41.71 -45.25 -45.93
C ALA A 633 -41.52 -45.22 -47.47
N LYS A 634 -41.32 -44.03 -48.02
CA LYS A 634 -40.44 -43.66 -49.16
C LYS A 634 -40.66 -42.16 -49.45
N GLU A 635 -39.73 -41.28 -49.10
CA GLU A 635 -38.62 -40.81 -49.97
C GLU A 635 -39.07 -40.33 -51.35
N THR A 636 -38.99 -39.02 -51.59
CA THR A 636 -38.58 -38.48 -52.90
C THR A 636 -37.94 -37.10 -52.74
N GLN A 637 -36.62 -37.06 -52.94
CA GLN A 637 -35.83 -35.88 -53.33
C GLN A 637 -36.13 -35.51 -54.78
N ILE A 638 -36.30 -34.23 -55.11
CA ILE A 638 -35.93 -33.57 -56.40
C ILE A 638 -35.75 -32.06 -56.06
N THR A 639 -34.55 -31.49 -55.86
CA THR A 639 -33.51 -31.00 -56.80
C THR A 639 -33.98 -30.10 -57.96
N SER A 640 -33.67 -28.79 -57.90
CA SER A 640 -32.88 -28.01 -58.90
C SER A 640 -33.28 -26.52 -58.84
N SER A 641 -32.37 -25.62 -58.44
CA SER A 641 -31.48 -24.81 -59.31
C SER A 641 -32.21 -23.59 -59.91
N ALA A 642 -31.66 -22.39 -60.07
CA ALA A 642 -30.49 -21.63 -59.63
C ALA A 642 -30.61 -20.27 -60.35
N ALA A 643 -30.21 -19.15 -59.74
CA ALA A 643 -29.42 -18.07 -60.37
C ALA A 643 -29.39 -16.77 -59.53
N SER A 644 -28.18 -16.45 -59.06
CA SER A 644 -27.48 -15.13 -59.06
C SER A 644 -28.15 -13.92 -58.37
N SER A 645 -27.52 -13.15 -57.46
CA SER A 645 -26.15 -12.62 -57.52
C SER A 645 -25.69 -11.98 -56.19
N SER A 646 -24.36 -12.00 -55.99
CA SER A 646 -23.49 -11.01 -55.29
C SER A 646 -23.69 -10.66 -53.81
N SER A 647 -22.78 -11.12 -52.94
CA SER A 647 -21.77 -10.27 -52.28
C SER A 647 -20.85 -11.12 -51.39
N SER A 648 -19.64 -10.63 -51.20
CA SER A 648 -18.42 -11.34 -50.81
C SER A 648 -18.29 -11.62 -49.31
N ALA A 649 -17.67 -12.78 -49.01
CA ALA A 649 -16.68 -13.05 -47.96
C ALA A 649 -16.84 -12.35 -46.60
N LEU A 650 -17.16 -13.14 -45.56
CA LEU A 650 -16.49 -13.21 -44.24
C LEU A 650 -17.42 -13.87 -43.21
N HIS A 651 -17.32 -15.19 -42.97
CA HIS A 651 -17.55 -15.80 -41.64
C HIS A 651 -17.25 -17.30 -41.61
N HIS A 652 -15.98 -17.65 -41.46
CA HIS A 652 -15.58 -18.93 -40.88
C HIS A 652 -14.37 -18.72 -39.98
N GLN A 653 -14.63 -18.43 -38.71
CA GLN A 653 -13.78 -18.78 -37.56
C GLN A 653 -14.45 -18.22 -36.32
N THR A 654 -14.92 -19.07 -35.41
CA THR A 654 -14.78 -18.93 -33.94
C THR A 654 -15.44 -20.15 -33.27
N LEU A 655 -14.75 -21.28 -33.24
CA LEU A 655 -14.85 -22.28 -32.17
C LEU A 655 -13.49 -22.97 -32.03
N CYS A 656 -12.61 -22.38 -31.20
CA CYS A 656 -11.43 -23.03 -30.63
C CYS A 656 -11.06 -22.29 -29.34
N LEU A 657 -11.70 -22.65 -28.22
CA LEU A 657 -11.19 -22.31 -26.89
C LEU A 657 -10.05 -23.27 -26.58
N SER A 658 -8.81 -22.83 -26.79
CA SER A 658 -7.63 -23.51 -26.28
C SER A 658 -7.56 -23.33 -24.76
N VAL A 659 -7.81 -24.41 -24.02
CA VAL A 659 -7.51 -24.49 -22.59
C VAL A 659 -5.99 -24.43 -22.41
N VAL A 660 -5.49 -23.32 -21.88
CA VAL A 660 -4.08 -23.18 -21.48
C VAL A 660 -3.86 -23.92 -20.16
N PRO A 661 -2.89 -24.85 -20.06
CA PRO A 661 -2.68 -25.67 -18.88
C PRO A 661 -1.61 -25.04 -17.98
N ASP A 662 -1.91 -23.96 -17.24
CA ASP A 662 -0.98 -23.52 -16.18
C ASP A 662 -1.58 -22.68 -15.03
N ALA A 663 -2.76 -23.06 -14.55
CA ALA A 663 -3.30 -22.47 -13.32
C ALA A 663 -2.61 -23.02 -12.05
N GLY A 664 -1.96 -24.17 -12.14
CA GLY A 664 -1.36 -24.88 -11.00
C GLY A 664 -0.03 -24.29 -10.52
N GLU A 665 0.82 -23.80 -11.44
CA GLU A 665 2.14 -23.27 -11.09
C GLU A 665 2.05 -21.84 -10.54
N THR A 666 1.10 -21.06 -11.05
CA THR A 666 0.80 -19.70 -10.58
C THR A 666 0.30 -19.69 -9.13
N TYR A 667 -0.53 -20.67 -8.75
CA TYR A 667 -1.04 -20.81 -7.39
C TYR A 667 0.04 -21.26 -6.38
N ARG A 668 1.00 -22.11 -6.81
CA ARG A 668 2.14 -22.49 -5.97
C ARG A 668 3.11 -21.32 -5.75
N LYS A 669 3.37 -20.50 -6.78
CA LYS A 669 4.24 -19.32 -6.69
C LYS A 669 3.66 -18.25 -5.74
N LEU A 670 2.35 -18.01 -5.76
CA LEU A 670 1.70 -17.12 -4.78
C LEU A 670 1.79 -17.64 -3.34
N ARG A 671 1.63 -18.95 -3.14
CA ARG A 671 1.67 -19.56 -1.79
C ARG A 671 3.08 -19.59 -1.19
N GLN A 672 4.12 -19.76 -2.02
CA GLN A 672 5.52 -19.64 -1.59
C GLN A 672 5.91 -18.20 -1.26
N ALA A 673 5.44 -17.22 -2.04
CA ALA A 673 5.69 -15.79 -1.79
C ALA A 673 5.00 -15.27 -0.51
N ALA A 674 3.87 -15.87 -0.13
CA ALA A 674 3.19 -15.57 1.14
C ALA A 674 3.92 -16.18 2.35
N ARG A 675 4.48 -17.40 2.22
CA ARG A 675 5.26 -18.05 3.28
C ARG A 675 6.62 -17.40 3.52
N ALA A 676 7.28 -16.90 2.48
CA ALA A 676 8.55 -16.16 2.61
C ALA A 676 8.40 -14.83 3.37
N ARG A 677 7.25 -14.14 3.23
CA ARG A 677 6.97 -12.88 3.94
C ARG A 677 6.61 -13.07 5.41
N SER A 678 6.07 -14.23 5.79
CA SER A 678 5.76 -14.54 7.20
C SER A 678 6.98 -15.02 8.02
N ALA A 679 8.05 -15.48 7.37
CA ALA A 679 9.24 -16.01 8.05
C ALA A 679 10.35 -14.96 8.32
N GLY A 680 10.20 -13.73 7.82
CA GLY A 680 11.20 -12.66 7.94
C GLY A 680 11.16 -11.84 9.23
N LYS A 681 10.09 -11.95 10.03
CA LYS A 681 9.98 -11.27 11.34
C LYS A 681 10.33 -12.22 12.48
N ASN A 682 11.60 -12.64 12.57
CA ASN A 682 12.22 -13.15 13.81
C ASN A 682 13.70 -13.47 13.56
N ARG A 683 14.56 -12.44 13.44
CA ARG A 683 16.00 -12.57 13.69
C ARG A 683 16.71 -11.21 13.72
N ARG A 684 16.95 -10.72 14.94
CA ARG A 684 18.22 -10.13 15.46
C ARG A 684 17.94 -9.03 16.48
N ARG A 685 17.89 -9.44 17.76
CA ARG A 685 18.54 -8.72 18.85
C ARG A 685 19.75 -9.55 19.27
N LYS A 686 20.94 -9.02 19.00
CA LYS A 686 22.17 -9.16 19.78
C LYS A 686 23.03 -7.96 19.42
#